data_AF-A0A8K0Q3S4-F1
#
_entry.id   AF-A0A8K0Q3S4-F1
#
_cell.length_a   1.000
_cell.length_b   1.000
_cell.length_c   1.000
_cell.angle_alpha   90.00
_cell.angle_beta   90.00
_cell.angle_gamma   90.00
#
_symmetry.space_group_name_H-M   'P 1'
#
loop_
_entity.id
_entity.type
_entity.pdbx_description
1 polymer ?
#
loop_
_entity_poly.entity_id
_entity_poly.type
_entity_poly.pdbx_seq_one_letter_code
_entity_poly.pdbx_strand_id
1 'polypeptide(L)'
;MASEKMRSRFRESITSMPATPSADAQTLKKLEGDFPSVLSPQSPERPLRGYPPSRSGHSSFSGTPVMNPPDAKEPALVAKYLARRATLLGWFEEPAAAAITSGWSSTCVALKKPDGTYAYAPDDPSPDLVAAVARLEENAVVSMASEVTNTVLDTITPDQASLLVESTGARIPIVASLADVRQSLVHSTSSCIVVQERCVLIWSNVPNTVINVAHNVEKQLLGFIVGPSMPRGLLAQTEEQSIDGLPTPVRGAIDEKNSVYQLAIKVEEGEGEGDEDLEGNPPVRPALRVHSFRIGIVMILVILTQSMGVSKLLHEFMWDGDYMRFILVVVIPPLCLLSLFFFIVVVSSVFQLLLPAGMCLRNSRYHSAVKPNRKRYVNYELPHITVQMPVYKEGLRGVVVPTMVSVMAAIQYYENQGGTASVFINDDGMQCIQPELAAARKQYYRENDIGYCARMPNMKTAKGGGFLSWFKRSPPVDPEVDNQDESELSPQGRANKLGFVRKGKFKKASNMNYCLAFSNRVEDELHRLTELECTNRNCTYEELSAEDDDTLYEVALQNMLDADEGKTWAEGNIRMGEIILIIDCDTRVPIDSLLYGALEMHESPEVAILQHGSGVMQVAHNIFENGITYFTNIVYTAIKYGVGTGDVAPFVGHNAFLRWKAIQSVAFVDPSDGITKWWSDSHVSEDFDISLRIQVAGMDCRLATYHNGGFEEGVSLTVYDELNRWEKYAYGCNELVFHPFYQWPYKGPVTRLFLRFLWSSMPVSSKVSIIAYIFTYYAIAAGMLLTVVNYVLVGLFFQELDHFYTPSWGIWVSLLVVFNGVASISFSMTRHRLKERSFWVTILETVKWLPFLLLFFGGISINCAKALLCHAFSVNIEWASTSKELGPTGIYIGLNKMMHRFKYTFLICFIIAGGMIYMAVGAPWGWTIAPGQFSTGTYAIVPLAVQVACSFTLPLFLGLT
;
A
#
# COMPACT_ATOMS: atom_id res chain seq x y z
N MET A 1 46.51 22.87 14.91
CA MET A 1 46.69 22.76 16.38
C MET A 1 45.38 23.14 17.05
N ALA A 2 44.89 22.22 17.89
CA ALA A 2 43.70 22.26 18.74
C ALA A 2 42.33 22.30 18.01
N SER A 3 41.32 21.51 18.36
CA SER A 3 41.17 20.24 19.10
C SER A 3 39.67 19.93 19.03
N GLU A 4 39.36 18.65 18.93
CA GLU A 4 38.09 17.99 19.30
C GLU A 4 37.24 18.74 20.34
N LYS A 5 35.93 18.87 20.06
CA LYS A 5 34.80 18.67 21.01
C LYS A 5 33.50 19.17 20.39
N MET A 6 32.59 18.27 20.03
CA MET A 6 31.28 18.12 20.70
C MET A 6 30.47 17.01 20.00
N ARG A 7 30.68 15.76 20.44
CA ARG A 7 29.62 14.76 20.53
C ARG A 7 28.84 15.05 21.83
N SER A 8 27.55 14.70 21.82
CA SER A 8 26.55 14.80 22.90
C SER A 8 25.70 16.09 22.95
N ARG A 9 24.49 15.99 22.40
CA ARG A 9 23.31 16.73 22.89
C ARG A 9 22.11 15.79 22.91
N PHE A 10 22.15 14.88 23.88
CA PHE A 10 20.97 14.25 24.46
C PHE A 10 21.22 14.26 25.97
N ARG A 11 20.73 15.32 26.64
CA ARG A 11 20.45 15.33 28.07
C ARG A 11 19.52 16.49 28.41
N GLU A 12 18.34 16.11 28.88
CA GLU A 12 17.50 16.78 29.89
C GLU A 12 17.43 18.31 29.81
N SER A 13 16.44 18.81 29.04
CA SER A 13 15.90 20.15 29.28
C SER A 13 14.81 20.05 30.36
N ILE A 14 15.15 20.61 31.52
CA ILE A 14 14.28 20.88 32.67
C ILE A 14 12.96 21.51 32.20
N THR A 15 11.86 20.83 32.51
CA THR A 15 10.48 21.29 32.36
C THR A 15 10.23 22.50 33.23
N SER A 16 9.84 23.62 32.63
CA SER A 16 9.17 24.71 33.34
C SER A 16 7.76 24.24 33.71
N MET A 17 7.48 24.09 35.00
CA MET A 17 6.15 23.76 35.51
C MET A 17 5.11 24.80 35.07
N PRO A 18 3.94 24.40 34.53
CA PRO A 18 2.79 25.27 34.45
C PRO A 18 2.11 25.40 35.83
N ALA A 19 1.61 26.59 36.11
CA ALA A 19 0.95 26.94 37.37
C ALA A 19 -0.32 26.11 37.63
N THR A 20 -0.49 25.70 38.88
CA THR A 20 -1.65 25.04 39.47
C THR A 20 -2.95 25.83 39.29
N PRO A 21 -4.07 25.20 38.88
CA PRO A 21 -5.39 25.75 39.10
C PRO A 21 -5.89 25.38 40.51
N SER A 22 -6.37 26.39 41.23
CA SER A 22 -6.97 26.29 42.56
C SER A 22 -8.20 25.37 42.58
N ALA A 23 -8.16 24.33 43.43
CA ALA A 23 -9.31 23.49 43.72
C ALA A 23 -10.28 24.21 44.67
N ASP A 24 -11.52 24.36 44.24
CA ASP A 24 -12.61 24.95 45.02
C ASP A 24 -13.19 23.88 45.98
N ALA A 25 -13.18 24.18 47.28
CA ALA A 25 -13.36 23.22 48.37
C ALA A 25 -14.82 22.85 48.71
N GLN A 26 -15.74 22.89 47.75
CA GLN A 26 -17.17 22.62 48.00
C GLN A 26 -17.78 21.42 47.29
N THR A 27 -17.02 20.67 46.49
CA THR A 27 -17.52 19.46 45.81
C THR A 27 -17.09 18.15 46.50
N LEU A 28 -16.24 18.22 47.53
CA LEU A 28 -15.69 17.08 48.29
C LEU A 28 -16.46 16.81 49.59
N LYS A 29 -17.79 16.74 49.55
CA LYS A 29 -18.59 16.43 50.75
C LYS A 29 -19.88 15.65 50.53
N LYS A 30 -20.01 14.91 49.41
CA LYS A 30 -21.26 14.21 49.08
C LYS A 30 -21.16 12.73 48.70
N LEU A 31 -20.05 12.06 48.98
CA LEU A 31 -19.89 10.63 48.71
C LEU A 31 -19.22 9.88 49.87
N GLU A 32 -19.79 10.01 51.06
CA GLU A 32 -19.62 9.04 52.15
C GLU A 32 -21.00 8.58 52.58
N GLY A 33 -21.29 7.28 52.42
CA GLY A 33 -22.58 6.69 52.79
C GLY A 33 -22.69 5.20 52.45
N ASP A 34 -22.32 4.39 53.44
CA ASP A 34 -22.85 3.08 53.83
C ASP A 34 -22.67 1.82 52.95
N PHE A 35 -21.69 1.00 53.35
CA PHE A 35 -21.63 -0.45 53.12
C PHE A 35 -22.47 -1.22 54.16
N PRO A 36 -23.06 -2.36 53.80
CA PRO A 36 -23.23 -3.47 54.72
C PRO A 36 -22.55 -4.76 54.23
N SER A 37 -22.03 -5.50 55.22
CA SER A 37 -21.15 -6.65 55.12
C SER A 37 -21.83 -8.00 55.41
N VAL A 38 -21.18 -9.07 54.91
CA VAL A 38 -21.14 -10.49 55.38
C VAL A 38 -22.21 -11.46 54.86
N LEU A 39 -21.77 -12.52 54.13
CA LEU A 39 -21.85 -13.95 54.55
C LEU A 39 -21.41 -14.92 53.43
N SER A 40 -20.38 -15.72 53.74
CA SER A 40 -20.07 -17.03 53.11
C SER A 40 -21.06 -18.12 53.57
N PRO A 41 -21.33 -19.19 52.77
CA PRO A 41 -20.69 -20.49 53.09
C PRO A 41 -20.47 -21.49 51.91
N GLN A 42 -19.41 -22.28 52.07
CA GLN A 42 -19.21 -23.74 51.83
C GLN A 42 -19.94 -24.54 50.73
N SER A 43 -19.13 -25.36 50.05
CA SER A 43 -19.43 -26.51 49.18
C SER A 43 -20.25 -27.65 49.81
N PRO A 44 -20.93 -28.48 48.99
CA PRO A 44 -20.60 -29.93 48.99
C PRO A 44 -20.72 -30.64 47.61
N GLU A 45 -20.32 -31.92 47.62
CA GLU A 45 -20.04 -32.86 46.52
C GLU A 45 -21.23 -33.40 45.68
N ARG A 46 -20.86 -33.99 44.54
CA ARG A 46 -21.53 -34.85 43.50
C ARG A 46 -22.45 -35.99 44.04
N PRO A 47 -23.37 -36.65 43.26
CA PRO A 47 -23.03 -37.39 42.00
C PRO A 47 -24.10 -37.70 40.89
N LEU A 48 -23.56 -37.95 39.67
CA LEU A 48 -23.83 -38.99 38.63
C LEU A 48 -25.06 -39.01 37.65
N ARG A 49 -24.69 -39.46 36.41
CA ARG A 49 -25.43 -39.96 35.20
C ARG A 49 -26.09 -38.92 34.28
N GLY A 50 -25.93 -38.92 32.95
CA GLY A 50 -25.32 -39.82 31.96
C GLY A 50 -26.13 -39.80 30.65
N TYR A 51 -25.45 -39.90 29.48
CA TYR A 51 -25.92 -40.08 28.08
C TYR A 51 -26.08 -38.83 27.17
N PRO A 52 -25.84 -38.97 25.83
CA PRO A 52 -24.65 -38.45 25.12
C PRO A 52 -24.96 -37.30 24.13
N PRO A 53 -23.96 -36.59 23.58
CA PRO A 53 -24.20 -35.68 22.47
C PRO A 53 -24.09 -36.37 21.11
N SER A 54 -25.07 -36.04 20.29
CA SER A 54 -25.29 -36.38 18.89
C SER A 54 -24.21 -35.82 17.95
N ARG A 55 -23.88 -36.63 16.93
CA ARG A 55 -23.08 -36.28 15.76
C ARG A 55 -23.89 -35.46 14.73
N SER A 56 -23.34 -34.32 14.33
CA SER A 56 -23.37 -33.72 12.98
C SER A 56 -22.42 -32.52 13.05
N GLY A 57 -21.63 -32.11 12.06
CA GLY A 57 -21.39 -32.51 10.68
C GLY A 57 -20.65 -31.31 10.09
N HIS A 58 -19.31 -31.27 10.20
CA HIS A 58 -18.51 -30.17 9.69
C HIS A 58 -17.68 -30.60 8.47
N SER A 59 -17.93 -29.81 7.42
CA SER A 59 -17.32 -29.74 6.11
C SER A 59 -15.90 -29.15 6.15
N SER A 60 -15.03 -29.73 5.32
CA SER A 60 -13.89 -29.13 4.60
C SER A 60 -12.94 -28.21 5.38
N PHE A 61 -11.86 -28.80 5.91
CA PHE A 61 -10.67 -28.08 6.37
C PHE A 61 -9.58 -28.23 5.30
N SER A 62 -9.28 -27.15 4.56
CA SER A 62 -8.10 -27.04 3.70
C SER A 62 -7.05 -26.18 4.41
N GLY A 63 -5.95 -26.80 4.79
CA GLY A 63 -4.84 -26.15 5.49
C GLY A 63 -3.99 -27.23 6.15
N THR A 64 -3.04 -27.79 5.41
CA THR A 64 -2.05 -28.72 5.95
C THR A 64 -1.03 -27.93 6.78
N PRO A 65 -0.91 -28.17 8.09
CA PRO A 65 0.08 -27.51 8.93
C PRO A 65 1.49 -28.02 8.59
N VAL A 66 2.45 -27.11 8.44
CA VAL A 66 3.88 -27.42 8.36
C VAL A 66 4.33 -27.86 9.76
N MET A 67 4.38 -29.18 9.99
CA MET A 67 5.03 -29.78 11.16
C MET A 67 6.32 -30.45 10.71
N ASN A 68 7.45 -29.98 11.24
CA ASN A 68 8.74 -30.69 11.14
C ASN A 68 8.57 -32.14 11.64
N PRO A 69 9.26 -33.13 11.06
CA PRO A 69 9.23 -34.48 11.59
C PRO A 69 9.65 -34.42 13.07
N PRO A 70 8.93 -35.09 13.98
CA PRO A 70 9.36 -35.15 15.37
C PRO A 70 10.74 -35.78 15.43
N ASP A 71 11.59 -35.35 16.37
CA ASP A 71 12.81 -36.05 16.82
C ASP A 71 12.45 -37.39 17.50
N ALA A 72 11.64 -38.20 16.83
CA ALA A 72 11.15 -39.48 17.30
C ALA A 72 12.24 -40.52 17.02
N LYS A 73 12.79 -41.09 18.09
CA LYS A 73 13.77 -42.19 18.05
C LYS A 73 13.22 -43.49 17.45
N GLU A 74 11.94 -43.55 17.06
CA GLU A 74 11.29 -44.75 16.54
C GLU A 74 11.05 -44.69 15.02
N PRO A 75 11.69 -45.56 14.21
CA PRO A 75 11.54 -45.61 12.75
C PRO A 75 10.09 -45.83 12.28
N ALA A 76 9.25 -46.49 13.07
CA ALA A 76 7.84 -46.73 12.73
C ALA A 76 6.99 -45.44 12.72
N LEU A 77 7.27 -44.50 13.63
CA LEU A 77 6.59 -43.20 13.65
C LEU A 77 7.02 -42.33 12.47
N VAL A 78 8.32 -42.36 12.14
CA VAL A 78 8.86 -41.66 10.96
C VAL A 78 8.26 -42.24 9.67
N ALA A 79 8.16 -43.57 9.56
CA ALA A 79 7.54 -44.22 8.39
C ALA A 79 6.07 -43.80 8.23
N LYS A 80 5.29 -43.76 9.31
CA LYS A 80 3.89 -43.27 9.29
C LYS A 80 3.78 -41.80 8.94
N TYR A 81 4.70 -40.96 9.41
CA TYR A 81 4.77 -39.54 9.03
C TYR A 81 5.06 -39.36 7.53
N LEU A 82 6.08 -40.05 7.01
CA LEU A 82 6.44 -39.99 5.59
C LEU A 82 5.32 -40.55 4.71
N ALA A 83 4.66 -41.64 5.13
CA ALA A 83 3.51 -42.21 4.43
C ALA A 83 2.34 -41.21 4.35
N ARG A 84 2.02 -40.50 5.46
CA ARG A 84 0.98 -39.46 5.44
C ARG A 84 1.31 -38.34 4.45
N ARG A 85 2.59 -37.96 4.35
CA ARG A 85 3.05 -36.96 3.37
C ARG A 85 2.95 -37.47 1.93
N ALA A 86 3.33 -38.72 1.69
CA ALA A 86 3.18 -39.37 0.39
C ALA A 86 1.70 -39.48 -0.04
N THR A 87 0.78 -39.76 0.89
CA THR A 87 -0.67 -39.71 0.62
C THR A 87 -1.14 -38.32 0.23
N LEU A 88 -0.68 -37.26 0.92
CA LEU A 88 -1.03 -35.88 0.58
C LEU A 88 -0.49 -35.45 -0.80
N LEU A 89 0.60 -36.06 -1.25
CA LEU A 89 1.18 -35.84 -2.58
C LEU A 89 0.54 -36.70 -3.68
N GLY A 90 -0.45 -37.55 -3.36
CA GLY A 90 -1.13 -38.40 -4.34
C GLY A 90 -0.30 -39.61 -4.79
N TRP A 91 0.72 -40.02 -4.03
CA TRP A 91 1.63 -41.11 -4.42
C TRP A 91 1.13 -42.53 -4.12
N PHE A 92 -0.02 -42.64 -3.45
CA PHE A 92 -0.66 -43.93 -3.11
C PHE A 92 -2.03 -44.06 -3.80
N GLU A 93 -2.14 -43.53 -5.02
CA GLU A 93 -3.33 -43.61 -5.85
C GLU A 93 -3.27 -44.86 -6.74
N GLU A 94 -3.56 -46.01 -6.13
CA GLU A 94 -3.67 -47.27 -6.88
C GLU A 94 -4.97 -47.28 -7.72
N PRO A 95 -4.93 -47.77 -8.98
CA PRO A 95 -6.15 -47.91 -9.79
C PRO A 95 -7.16 -48.83 -9.09
N ALA A 96 -8.42 -48.38 -8.95
CA ALA A 96 -9.46 -49.08 -8.20
C ALA A 96 -9.69 -50.56 -8.59
N ALA A 97 -9.26 -50.97 -9.78
CA ALA A 97 -9.33 -52.36 -10.24
C ALA A 97 -8.29 -53.30 -9.60
N ALA A 98 -7.13 -52.79 -9.16
CA ALA A 98 -6.04 -53.57 -8.58
C ALA A 98 -6.20 -53.80 -7.06
N ALA A 99 -6.67 -52.80 -6.33
CA ALA A 99 -6.86 -52.87 -4.88
C ALA A 99 -7.94 -53.89 -4.43
N ILE A 100 -8.91 -54.20 -5.29
CA ILE A 100 -10.03 -55.11 -4.97
C ILE A 100 -9.66 -56.59 -5.16
N THR A 101 -8.62 -56.90 -5.95
CA THR A 101 -8.32 -58.29 -6.38
C THR A 101 -7.21 -58.98 -5.59
N SER A 102 -6.27 -58.26 -4.99
CA SER A 102 -5.10 -58.86 -4.31
C SER A 102 -5.16 -58.79 -2.77
N GLY A 103 -5.81 -57.80 -2.18
CA GLY A 103 -5.86 -57.60 -0.72
C GLY A 103 -4.54 -57.11 -0.09
N TRP A 104 -3.52 -56.79 -0.91
CA TRP A 104 -2.22 -56.27 -0.48
C TRP A 104 -1.91 -54.95 -1.19
N SER A 105 -1.24 -54.01 -0.53
CA SER A 105 -0.84 -52.75 -1.16
C SER A 105 0.49 -52.88 -1.91
N SER A 106 0.52 -52.34 -3.13
CA SER A 106 1.72 -52.22 -3.97
C SER A 106 2.54 -50.96 -3.66
N THR A 107 2.02 -50.08 -2.80
CA THR A 107 2.63 -48.83 -2.40
C THR A 107 2.92 -48.80 -0.90
N CYS A 108 4.10 -48.32 -0.52
CA CYS A 108 4.49 -48.21 0.89
C CYS A 108 5.70 -47.29 1.07
N VAL A 109 5.90 -46.82 2.30
CA VAL A 109 7.19 -46.33 2.79
C VAL A 109 7.79 -47.40 3.69
N ALA A 110 9.03 -47.80 3.42
CA ALA A 110 9.81 -48.72 4.23
C ALA A 110 11.03 -48.01 4.82
N LEU A 111 11.17 -48.05 6.15
CA LEU A 111 12.36 -47.54 6.86
C LEU A 111 13.08 -48.66 7.58
N LYS A 112 14.39 -48.75 7.38
CA LYS A 112 15.24 -49.76 8.02
C LYS A 112 15.41 -49.45 9.50
N LYS A 113 15.12 -50.42 10.35
CA LYS A 113 15.35 -50.35 11.80
C LYS A 113 16.79 -50.74 12.13
N PRO A 114 17.31 -50.35 13.32
CA PRO A 114 18.65 -50.75 13.77
C PRO A 114 18.87 -52.26 13.88
N ASP A 115 17.80 -53.04 14.01
CA ASP A 115 17.83 -54.52 14.07
C ASP A 115 17.91 -55.18 12.68
N GLY A 116 17.96 -54.39 11.60
CA GLY A 116 18.01 -54.87 10.22
C GLY A 116 16.65 -55.21 9.62
N THR A 117 15.56 -55.14 10.38
CA THR A 117 14.19 -55.29 9.88
C THR A 117 13.63 -53.96 9.35
N TYR A 118 12.54 -53.98 8.58
CA TYR A 118 11.92 -52.76 8.05
C TYR A 118 10.61 -52.44 8.77
N ALA A 119 10.37 -51.15 9.03
CA ALA A 119 9.06 -50.62 9.38
C ALA A 119 8.35 -50.16 8.10
N TYR A 120 7.15 -50.68 7.85
CA TYR A 120 6.35 -50.34 6.68
C TYR A 120 5.18 -49.43 7.08
N ALA A 121 4.78 -48.54 6.17
CA ALA A 121 3.57 -47.75 6.29
C ALA A 121 2.99 -47.51 4.87
N PRO A 122 1.77 -47.97 4.54
CA PRO A 122 0.84 -48.77 5.36
C PRO A 122 1.41 -50.11 5.87
N ASP A 123 0.82 -50.67 6.92
CA ASP A 123 1.36 -51.85 7.64
C ASP A 123 1.22 -53.18 6.82
N ASP A 124 0.53 -53.16 5.66
CA ASP A 124 0.19 -54.35 4.83
C ASP A 124 0.79 -54.31 3.39
N PRO A 125 2.12 -54.22 3.19
CA PRO A 125 2.74 -54.27 1.86
C PRO A 125 2.70 -55.67 1.26
N SER A 126 2.72 -55.78 -0.07
CA SER A 126 2.77 -57.09 -0.75
C SER A 126 4.04 -57.90 -0.38
N PRO A 127 3.95 -59.24 -0.27
CA PRO A 127 5.12 -60.08 0.03
C PRO A 127 6.27 -59.91 -0.96
N ASP A 128 5.95 -59.67 -2.25
CA ASP A 128 6.94 -59.44 -3.30
C ASP A 128 7.65 -58.09 -3.13
N LEU A 129 6.93 -57.06 -2.65
CA LEU A 129 7.49 -55.75 -2.33
C LEU A 129 8.39 -55.82 -1.09
N VAL A 130 7.98 -56.54 -0.06
CA VAL A 130 8.82 -56.80 1.13
C VAL A 130 10.12 -57.49 0.72
N ALA A 131 10.05 -58.49 -0.16
CA ALA A 131 11.22 -59.19 -0.66
C ALA A 131 12.11 -58.28 -1.53
N ALA A 132 11.53 -57.38 -2.34
CA ALA A 132 12.28 -56.42 -3.15
C ALA A 132 13.00 -55.38 -2.28
N VAL A 133 12.33 -54.83 -1.27
CA VAL A 133 12.93 -53.90 -0.30
C VAL A 133 14.08 -54.58 0.46
N ALA A 134 13.90 -55.83 0.89
CA ALA A 134 14.96 -56.60 1.54
C ALA A 134 16.17 -56.81 0.62
N ARG A 135 15.97 -57.03 -0.69
CA ARG A 135 17.06 -57.17 -1.69
C ARG A 135 17.82 -55.87 -1.97
N LEU A 136 17.18 -54.70 -1.80
CA LEU A 136 17.82 -53.39 -2.00
C LEU A 136 18.76 -53.01 -0.84
N GLU A 137 18.46 -53.47 0.39
CA GLU A 137 19.24 -53.21 1.62
C GLU A 137 19.41 -51.74 2.05
N GLU A 138 18.62 -50.82 1.49
CA GLU A 138 18.72 -49.38 1.74
C GLU A 138 18.01 -48.87 3.01
N ASN A 139 18.41 -47.70 3.51
CA ASN A 139 17.89 -47.17 4.78
C ASN A 139 16.44 -46.68 4.70
N ALA A 140 16.04 -46.16 3.53
CA ALA A 140 14.68 -45.73 3.27
C ALA A 140 14.27 -46.04 1.83
N VAL A 141 13.08 -46.62 1.65
CA VAL A 141 12.51 -46.96 0.35
C VAL A 141 11.06 -46.48 0.27
N VAL A 142 10.67 -45.93 -0.87
CA VAL A 142 9.31 -45.50 -1.19
C VAL A 142 8.88 -46.23 -2.47
N SER A 143 7.79 -46.98 -2.39
CA SER A 143 7.06 -47.48 -3.56
C SER A 143 5.92 -46.53 -3.86
N MET A 144 6.02 -45.80 -4.97
CA MET A 144 5.02 -44.82 -5.41
C MET A 144 4.20 -45.33 -6.61
N ALA A 145 2.92 -45.01 -6.59
CA ALA A 145 2.01 -45.10 -7.73
C ALA A 145 1.11 -43.83 -7.74
N SER A 146 1.33 -42.96 -8.71
CA SER A 146 0.53 -41.76 -8.98
C SER A 146 -0.05 -41.78 -10.41
N GLU A 147 -0.92 -40.83 -10.72
CA GLU A 147 -1.44 -40.65 -12.09
C GLU A 147 -0.30 -40.44 -13.11
N VAL A 148 0.75 -39.72 -12.71
CA VAL A 148 1.95 -39.47 -13.52
C VAL A 148 2.69 -40.77 -13.80
N THR A 149 2.97 -41.59 -12.76
CA THR A 149 3.68 -42.85 -12.96
C THR A 149 2.91 -43.81 -13.85
N ASN A 150 1.58 -43.87 -13.70
CA ASN A 150 0.71 -44.69 -14.53
C ASN A 150 0.73 -44.26 -15.99
N THR A 151 0.69 -42.95 -16.24
CA THR A 151 0.77 -42.39 -17.60
C THR A 151 2.12 -42.72 -18.24
N VAL A 152 3.23 -42.61 -17.49
CA VAL A 152 4.54 -43.04 -18.01
C VAL A 152 4.57 -44.53 -18.31
N LEU A 153 4.07 -45.37 -17.41
CA LEU A 153 4.02 -46.83 -17.60
C LEU A 153 3.26 -47.23 -18.87
N ASP A 154 2.20 -46.50 -19.24
CA ASP A 154 1.42 -46.75 -20.46
C ASP A 154 2.18 -46.39 -21.75
N THR A 155 3.24 -45.58 -21.65
CA THR A 155 4.11 -45.21 -22.79
C THR A 155 5.31 -46.12 -22.97
N ILE A 156 5.64 -46.97 -21.98
CA ILE A 156 6.81 -47.85 -22.01
C ILE A 156 6.54 -49.02 -22.96
N THR A 157 7.47 -49.25 -23.90
CA THR A 157 7.40 -50.41 -24.80
C THR A 157 7.98 -51.67 -24.14
N PRO A 158 7.51 -52.89 -24.49
CA PRO A 158 7.93 -54.13 -23.81
C PRO A 158 9.44 -54.41 -23.82
N ASP A 159 10.17 -53.89 -24.81
CA ASP A 159 11.62 -54.11 -24.98
C ASP A 159 12.48 -52.98 -24.39
N GLN A 160 11.87 -52.00 -23.71
CA GLN A 160 12.57 -50.82 -23.22
C GLN A 160 13.24 -51.09 -21.86
N ALA A 161 14.57 -51.11 -21.82
CA ALA A 161 15.35 -51.39 -20.61
C ALA A 161 15.57 -50.19 -19.67
N SER A 162 15.40 -48.96 -20.15
CA SER A 162 15.54 -47.74 -19.34
C SER A 162 14.80 -46.56 -19.95
N LEU A 163 14.37 -45.61 -19.12
CA LEU A 163 13.81 -44.34 -19.52
C LEU A 163 14.89 -43.25 -19.44
N LEU A 164 15.14 -42.52 -20.53
CA LEU A 164 16.11 -41.44 -20.58
C LEU A 164 15.43 -40.12 -20.21
N VAL A 165 15.93 -39.46 -19.18
CA VAL A 165 15.47 -38.12 -18.77
C VAL A 165 16.30 -37.08 -19.53
N GLU A 166 15.74 -36.47 -20.57
CA GLU A 166 16.48 -35.55 -21.45
C GLU A 166 17.06 -34.33 -20.72
N SER A 167 16.40 -33.85 -19.66
CA SER A 167 16.83 -32.67 -18.90
C SER A 167 18.07 -32.90 -18.03
N THR A 168 18.31 -34.13 -17.58
CA THR A 168 19.43 -34.47 -16.68
C THR A 168 20.42 -35.45 -17.28
N GLY A 169 20.07 -36.11 -18.38
CA GLY A 169 20.82 -37.21 -18.98
C GLY A 169 20.80 -38.51 -18.15
N ALA A 170 20.05 -38.54 -17.04
CA ALA A 170 19.92 -39.72 -16.18
C ALA A 170 19.07 -40.80 -16.86
N ARG A 171 19.40 -42.07 -16.60
CA ARG A 171 18.62 -43.22 -17.09
C ARG A 171 17.95 -43.91 -15.91
N ILE A 172 16.62 -43.92 -15.90
CA ILE A 172 15.84 -44.65 -14.91
C ILE A 172 15.66 -46.09 -15.42
N PRO A 173 16.15 -47.13 -14.73
CA PRO A 173 16.04 -48.51 -15.17
C PRO A 173 14.59 -48.98 -15.12
N ILE A 174 14.20 -49.80 -16.09
CA ILE A 174 12.89 -50.43 -16.16
C ILE A 174 13.09 -51.93 -15.89
N VAL A 175 12.40 -52.45 -14.89
CA VAL A 175 12.40 -53.88 -14.53
C VAL A 175 11.01 -54.47 -14.78
N ALA A 176 10.98 -55.73 -15.22
CA ALA A 176 9.73 -56.39 -15.56
C ALA A 176 8.85 -56.64 -14.32
N SER A 177 9.46 -57.12 -13.23
CA SER A 177 8.76 -57.47 -11.98
C SER A 177 9.56 -57.07 -10.73
N LEU A 178 8.91 -57.05 -9.57
CA LEU A 178 9.59 -56.84 -8.28
C LEU A 178 10.66 -57.92 -7.99
N ALA A 179 10.54 -59.11 -8.58
CA ALA A 179 11.52 -60.19 -8.46
C ALA A 179 12.87 -59.85 -9.13
N ASP A 180 12.85 -58.99 -10.14
CA ASP A 180 14.05 -58.59 -10.91
C ASP A 180 14.84 -57.45 -10.26
N VAL A 181 14.34 -56.91 -9.13
CA VAL A 181 15.02 -55.88 -8.34
C VAL A 181 16.24 -56.51 -7.64
N ARG A 182 17.43 -56.06 -8.04
CA ARG A 182 18.74 -56.52 -7.52
C ARG A 182 19.48 -55.37 -6.84
N GLN A 183 20.30 -55.71 -5.84
CA GLN A 183 21.16 -54.75 -5.12
C GLN A 183 22.10 -53.94 -6.06
N SER A 184 22.47 -54.50 -7.22
CA SER A 184 23.29 -53.80 -8.21
C SER A 184 22.66 -52.51 -8.75
N LEU A 185 21.33 -52.36 -8.68
CA LEU A 185 20.62 -51.14 -9.12
C LEU A 185 20.91 -49.93 -8.23
N VAL A 186 21.19 -50.17 -6.95
CA VAL A 186 21.47 -49.12 -5.96
C VAL A 186 22.78 -48.40 -6.27
N HIS A 187 23.75 -49.09 -6.88
CA HIS A 187 25.04 -48.50 -7.25
C HIS A 187 24.95 -47.59 -8.48
N SER A 188 23.94 -47.75 -9.33
CA SER A 188 23.80 -46.97 -10.57
C SER A 188 22.77 -45.86 -10.47
N THR A 189 21.72 -46.02 -9.65
CA THR A 189 20.56 -45.12 -9.63
C THR A 189 19.91 -45.07 -8.24
N SER A 190 19.04 -44.07 -8.03
CA SER A 190 18.23 -43.91 -6.81
C SER A 190 16.77 -44.35 -6.98
N SER A 191 16.41 -44.86 -8.15
CA SER A 191 15.03 -45.26 -8.47
C SER A 191 14.96 -46.23 -9.64
N CYS A 192 13.96 -47.11 -9.69
CA CYS A 192 13.62 -47.94 -10.85
C CYS A 192 12.10 -48.04 -11.07
N ILE A 193 11.70 -48.19 -12.33
CA ILE A 193 10.30 -48.39 -12.73
C ILE A 193 10.02 -49.88 -12.79
N VAL A 194 8.94 -50.33 -12.17
CA VAL A 194 8.50 -51.73 -12.13
C VAL A 194 7.21 -51.87 -12.94
N VAL A 195 7.27 -52.64 -14.02
CA VAL A 195 6.19 -52.68 -15.03
C VAL A 195 4.99 -53.52 -14.57
N GLN A 196 5.21 -54.73 -14.07
CA GLN A 196 4.13 -55.67 -13.73
C GLN A 196 3.27 -55.16 -12.56
N GLU A 197 3.91 -54.63 -11.51
CA GLU A 197 3.25 -54.08 -10.32
C GLU A 197 2.89 -52.59 -10.46
N ARG A 198 3.18 -52.00 -11.62
CA ARG A 198 2.84 -50.62 -12.00
C ARG A 198 3.23 -49.56 -10.96
N CYS A 199 4.41 -49.70 -10.38
CA CYS A 199 4.93 -48.76 -9.38
C CYS A 199 6.36 -48.34 -9.71
N VAL A 200 6.81 -47.27 -9.06
CA VAL A 200 8.22 -46.83 -9.09
C VAL A 200 8.79 -47.02 -7.70
N LEU A 201 9.92 -47.73 -7.62
CA LEU A 201 10.68 -47.88 -6.38
C LEU A 201 11.76 -46.81 -6.32
N ILE A 202 11.82 -46.07 -5.21
CA ILE A 202 12.79 -45.01 -4.95
C ILE A 202 13.45 -45.31 -3.61
N TRP A 203 14.76 -45.14 -3.53
CA TRP A 203 15.51 -45.39 -2.30
C TRP A 203 16.48 -44.26 -1.97
N SER A 204 16.80 -44.14 -0.68
CA SER A 204 17.76 -43.18 -0.16
C SER A 204 18.49 -43.75 1.05
N ASN A 205 19.79 -43.46 1.14
CA ASN A 205 20.63 -43.81 2.28
C ASN A 205 20.31 -42.95 3.52
N VAL A 206 19.63 -41.81 3.36
CA VAL A 206 19.21 -40.93 4.45
C VAL A 206 17.67 -40.88 4.50
N PRO A 207 17.04 -41.36 5.60
CA PRO A 207 15.58 -41.42 5.70
C PRO A 207 14.85 -40.09 5.46
N ASN A 208 15.44 -38.99 5.93
CA ASN A 208 14.81 -37.67 5.83
C ASN A 208 14.79 -37.12 4.38
N THR A 209 15.62 -37.65 3.48
CA THR A 209 15.70 -37.16 2.08
C THR A 209 14.85 -37.98 1.12
N VAL A 210 14.31 -39.14 1.53
CA VAL A 210 13.62 -40.06 0.62
C VAL A 210 12.41 -39.44 -0.09
N ILE A 211 11.67 -38.57 0.61
CA ILE A 211 10.53 -37.84 0.01
C ILE A 211 11.00 -36.81 -1.01
N ASN A 212 12.10 -36.10 -0.75
CA ASN A 212 12.65 -35.14 -1.71
C ASN A 212 13.17 -35.86 -2.97
N VAL A 213 13.81 -37.02 -2.79
CA VAL A 213 14.26 -37.86 -3.91
C VAL A 213 13.06 -38.35 -4.72
N ALA A 214 12.01 -38.85 -4.05
CA ALA A 214 10.78 -39.31 -4.68
C ALA A 214 10.09 -38.18 -5.47
N HIS A 215 10.00 -36.98 -4.92
CA HIS A 215 9.40 -35.82 -5.59
C HIS A 215 10.21 -35.38 -6.82
N ASN A 216 11.54 -35.41 -6.74
CA ASN A 216 12.40 -35.12 -7.89
C ASN A 216 12.23 -36.15 -9.01
N VAL A 217 12.09 -37.44 -8.67
CA VAL A 217 11.82 -38.51 -9.64
C VAL A 217 10.46 -38.29 -10.30
N GLU A 218 9.41 -37.96 -9.56
CA GLU A 218 8.09 -37.65 -10.13
C GLU A 218 8.14 -36.43 -11.07
N LYS A 219 8.86 -35.36 -10.72
CA LYS A 219 9.07 -34.19 -11.61
C LYS A 219 9.76 -34.59 -12.91
N GLN A 220 10.72 -35.52 -12.85
CA GLN A 220 11.39 -36.05 -14.06
C GLN A 220 10.43 -36.87 -14.93
N LEU A 221 9.57 -37.69 -14.32
CA LEU A 221 8.54 -38.46 -15.02
C LEU A 221 7.49 -37.54 -15.66
N LEU A 222 7.07 -36.48 -14.98
CA LEU A 222 6.17 -35.47 -15.54
C LEU A 222 6.79 -34.74 -16.73
N GLY A 223 8.08 -34.39 -16.64
CA GLY A 223 8.83 -33.80 -17.75
C GLY A 223 8.88 -34.70 -18.99
N PHE A 224 8.91 -36.03 -18.80
CA PHE A 224 8.88 -36.99 -19.90
C PHE A 224 7.53 -37.01 -20.63
N ILE A 225 6.40 -36.87 -19.91
CA ILE A 225 5.05 -36.87 -20.52
C ILE A 225 4.81 -35.60 -21.37
N VAL A 226 5.26 -34.44 -20.87
CA VAL A 226 4.83 -33.13 -21.41
C VAL A 226 5.72 -32.65 -22.59
N GLY A 227 6.92 -33.21 -22.75
CA GLY A 227 7.84 -32.90 -23.85
C GLY A 227 8.48 -31.51 -23.79
N PRO A 228 9.49 -31.22 -24.64
CA PRO A 228 10.32 -30.01 -24.57
C PRO A 228 9.65 -28.71 -25.07
N SER A 229 8.34 -28.71 -25.36
CA SER A 229 7.66 -27.57 -25.97
C SER A 229 6.25 -27.35 -25.40
N MET A 230 6.12 -26.71 -24.22
CA MET A 230 5.01 -25.78 -23.83
C MET A 230 5.12 -25.24 -22.36
N PRO A 231 4.31 -24.24 -21.94
CA PRO A 231 4.74 -23.06 -21.17
C PRO A 231 4.87 -23.28 -19.65
N ARG A 232 5.71 -22.45 -19.02
CA ARG A 232 6.04 -22.40 -17.57
C ARG A 232 4.87 -22.34 -16.58
N GLY A 233 3.61 -22.24 -17.03
CA GLY A 233 2.44 -22.09 -16.17
C GLY A 233 1.94 -23.37 -15.50
N LEU A 234 2.26 -24.56 -16.01
CA LEU A 234 1.78 -25.84 -15.44
C LEU A 234 2.79 -26.52 -14.49
N LEU A 235 4.08 -26.17 -14.58
CA LEU A 235 5.11 -26.60 -13.61
C LEU A 235 5.22 -25.66 -12.40
N ALA A 236 4.69 -24.44 -12.51
CA ALA A 236 4.75 -23.42 -11.45
C ALA A 236 3.90 -23.77 -10.21
N GLN A 237 2.97 -24.71 -10.31
CA GLN A 237 2.21 -25.20 -9.14
C GLN A 237 2.95 -26.26 -8.33
N THR A 238 4.09 -26.77 -8.81
CA THR A 238 4.94 -27.73 -8.10
C THR A 238 6.25 -27.11 -7.62
N GLU A 239 6.57 -25.87 -8.02
CA GLU A 239 7.83 -25.18 -7.67
C GLU A 239 7.82 -24.48 -6.30
N GLU A 240 6.71 -24.49 -5.55
CA GLU A 240 6.66 -23.91 -4.19
C GLU A 240 7.01 -24.91 -3.06
N GLN A 241 7.53 -26.10 -3.38
CA GLN A 241 7.93 -27.09 -2.36
C GLN A 241 9.35 -27.65 -2.55
N SER A 242 10.35 -26.79 -2.73
CA SER A 242 11.75 -27.18 -2.49
C SER A 242 12.20 -26.69 -1.11
N ILE A 243 12.45 -27.63 -0.20
CA ILE A 243 13.07 -27.40 1.10
C ILE A 243 14.57 -27.15 0.87
N ASP A 244 15.08 -25.99 1.31
CA ASP A 244 16.50 -25.69 1.41
C ASP A 244 17.22 -26.70 2.33
N GLY A 245 18.32 -27.29 1.86
CA GLY A 245 19.34 -27.90 2.71
C GLY A 245 19.86 -29.28 2.31
N LEU A 246 20.88 -29.33 1.43
CA LEU A 246 22.22 -29.92 1.63
C LEU A 246 22.94 -30.01 0.26
N PRO A 247 24.20 -29.57 0.11
CA PRO A 247 24.86 -29.50 -1.19
C PRO A 247 25.42 -30.86 -1.63
N THR A 248 24.94 -31.39 -2.75
CA THR A 248 25.66 -32.39 -3.56
C THR A 248 26.49 -31.65 -4.62
N PRO A 249 27.83 -31.81 -4.67
CA PRO A 249 28.65 -31.13 -5.67
C PRO A 249 28.40 -31.72 -7.06
N VAL A 250 27.67 -30.98 -7.91
CA VAL A 250 27.50 -31.29 -9.32
C VAL A 250 28.74 -30.83 -10.09
N ARG A 251 29.34 -31.73 -10.87
CA ARG A 251 30.55 -31.44 -11.65
C ARG A 251 30.26 -30.38 -12.71
N GLY A 252 30.87 -29.20 -12.59
CA GLY A 252 30.62 -28.03 -13.45
C GLY A 252 29.86 -26.89 -12.77
N ALA A 253 29.35 -27.11 -11.54
CA ALA A 253 28.87 -26.03 -10.70
C ALA A 253 30.04 -25.17 -10.20
N ILE A 254 29.81 -23.87 -10.09
CA ILE A 254 30.77 -22.93 -9.52
C ILE A 254 31.05 -23.38 -8.09
N ASP A 255 32.34 -23.49 -7.73
CA ASP A 255 32.71 -23.82 -6.36
C ASP A 255 32.39 -22.63 -5.46
N GLU A 256 31.22 -22.67 -4.84
CA GLU A 256 30.71 -21.65 -3.91
C GLU A 256 31.65 -21.45 -2.69
N LYS A 257 32.62 -22.34 -2.45
CA LYS A 257 33.65 -22.15 -1.40
C LYS A 257 34.88 -21.40 -1.88
N ASN A 258 35.03 -21.19 -3.17
CA ASN A 258 36.18 -20.47 -3.71
C ASN A 258 35.98 -18.96 -3.52
N SER A 259 36.89 -18.34 -2.76
CA SER A 259 36.87 -16.91 -2.43
C SER A 259 36.68 -15.99 -3.64
N VAL A 260 37.22 -16.35 -4.82
CA VAL A 260 37.10 -15.55 -6.04
C VAL A 260 35.68 -15.58 -6.60
N TYR A 261 35.03 -16.74 -6.58
CA TYR A 261 33.66 -16.89 -7.06
C TYR A 261 32.65 -16.33 -6.06
N GLN A 262 32.90 -16.44 -4.75
CA GLN A 262 32.10 -15.72 -3.75
C GLN A 262 32.19 -14.21 -3.92
N LEU A 263 33.36 -13.67 -4.22
CA LEU A 263 33.52 -12.24 -4.48
C LEU A 263 32.77 -11.81 -5.74
N ALA A 264 32.82 -12.62 -6.81
CA ALA A 264 32.07 -12.37 -8.03
C ALA A 264 30.55 -12.44 -7.80
N ILE A 265 30.06 -13.45 -7.06
CA ILE A 265 28.64 -13.62 -6.70
C ILE A 265 28.17 -12.46 -5.81
N LYS A 266 28.93 -12.09 -4.77
CA LYS A 266 28.62 -10.93 -3.90
C LYS A 266 28.57 -9.61 -4.67
N VAL A 267 29.44 -9.44 -5.66
CA VAL A 267 29.46 -8.27 -6.55
C VAL A 267 28.27 -8.29 -7.52
N GLU A 268 27.86 -9.45 -8.04
CA GLU A 268 26.71 -9.61 -8.93
C GLU A 268 25.34 -9.52 -8.22
N GLU A 269 25.25 -10.00 -6.99
CA GLU A 269 24.06 -9.92 -6.13
C GLU A 269 23.90 -8.55 -5.46
N GLY A 270 24.90 -7.68 -5.56
CA GLY A 270 24.83 -6.30 -5.09
C GLY A 270 25.00 -6.14 -3.58
N GLU A 271 25.47 -7.19 -2.89
CA GLU A 271 25.88 -7.19 -1.49
C GLU A 271 27.23 -6.47 -1.32
N GLY A 272 27.21 -5.14 -1.47
CA GLY A 272 28.38 -4.30 -1.24
C GLY A 272 28.62 -4.05 0.26
N GLU A 273 29.80 -4.47 0.73
CA GLU A 273 30.61 -3.89 1.83
C GLU A 273 29.98 -3.77 3.25
N GLY A 274 28.91 -4.51 3.58
CA GLY A 274 28.24 -4.39 4.89
C GLY A 274 28.50 -5.48 5.93
N ASP A 275 29.21 -6.55 5.58
CA ASP A 275 29.19 -7.82 6.35
C ASP A 275 30.43 -8.06 7.23
N GLU A 276 31.20 -7.02 7.58
CA GLU A 276 32.31 -7.18 8.54
C GLU A 276 31.96 -6.83 10.00
N ASP A 277 30.79 -6.24 10.30
CA ASP A 277 30.39 -5.91 11.67
C ASP A 277 29.12 -6.66 12.08
N LEU A 278 29.28 -7.94 12.47
CA LEU A 278 28.19 -8.76 13.04
C LEU A 278 27.71 -8.28 14.42
N GLU A 279 28.36 -7.29 15.04
CA GLU A 279 27.89 -6.60 16.25
C GLU A 279 28.38 -5.14 16.27
N GLY A 280 27.46 -4.17 16.31
CA GLY A 280 27.72 -2.92 17.03
C GLY A 280 27.32 -1.58 16.40
N ASN A 281 27.28 -1.43 15.07
CA ASN A 281 26.95 -0.13 14.46
C ASN A 281 25.82 -0.23 13.42
N PRO A 282 24.81 0.65 13.47
CA PRO A 282 23.80 0.74 12.42
C PRO A 282 24.47 1.10 11.08
N PRO A 283 23.94 0.62 9.95
CA PRO A 283 24.58 0.79 8.65
C PRO A 283 24.54 2.27 8.26
N VAL A 284 25.69 2.84 7.92
CA VAL A 284 25.77 4.25 7.54
C VAL A 284 25.04 4.46 6.21
N ARG A 285 23.93 5.19 6.24
CA ARG A 285 23.10 5.46 5.07
C ARG A 285 23.59 6.72 4.33
N PRO A 286 24.07 6.62 3.08
CA PRO A 286 24.60 7.77 2.36
C PRO A 286 23.49 8.74 1.95
N ALA A 287 23.80 10.03 1.94
CA ALA A 287 22.96 11.08 1.36
C ALA A 287 23.28 11.24 -0.12
N LEU A 288 22.40 10.72 -0.99
CA LEU A 288 22.58 10.77 -2.44
C LEU A 288 22.32 12.19 -2.98
N ARG A 289 23.18 12.67 -3.88
CA ARG A 289 23.08 14.02 -4.47
C ARG A 289 22.64 14.03 -5.94
N VAL A 290 22.32 12.87 -6.51
CA VAL A 290 21.90 12.74 -7.92
C VAL A 290 20.65 13.55 -8.19
N HIS A 291 19.65 13.47 -7.30
CA HIS A 291 18.46 14.30 -7.37
C HIS A 291 18.79 15.81 -7.38
N SER A 292 19.69 16.24 -6.49
CA SER A 292 20.10 17.65 -6.40
C SER A 292 20.81 18.13 -7.67
N PHE A 293 21.67 17.31 -8.26
CA PHE A 293 22.32 17.62 -9.53
C PHE A 293 21.31 17.70 -10.68
N ARG A 294 20.36 16.75 -10.74
CA ARG A 294 19.26 16.74 -11.71
C ARG A 294 18.43 18.02 -11.64
N ILE A 295 18.00 18.41 -10.44
CA ILE A 295 17.23 19.65 -10.24
C ILE A 295 18.06 20.90 -10.53
N GLY A 296 19.38 20.88 -10.28
CA GLY A 296 20.28 21.95 -10.70
C GLY A 296 20.24 22.20 -12.21
N ILE A 297 20.28 21.14 -13.03
CA ILE A 297 20.15 21.24 -14.49
C ILE A 297 18.77 21.77 -14.89
N VAL A 298 17.70 21.31 -14.22
CA VAL A 298 16.34 21.82 -14.45
C VAL A 298 16.29 23.34 -14.22
N MET A 299 16.85 23.83 -13.11
CA MET A 299 16.86 25.26 -12.80
C MET A 299 17.66 26.06 -13.82
N ILE A 300 18.78 25.51 -14.31
CA ILE A 300 19.56 26.12 -15.41
C ILE A 300 18.70 26.25 -16.66
N LEU A 301 17.99 25.20 -17.07
CA LEU A 301 17.13 25.22 -18.27
C LEU A 301 15.97 26.20 -18.13
N VAL A 302 15.33 26.26 -16.95
CA VAL A 302 14.28 27.25 -16.67
C VAL A 302 14.85 28.66 -16.80
N ILE A 303 15.95 28.97 -16.11
CA ILE A 303 16.56 30.31 -16.14
C ILE A 303 16.97 30.68 -17.56
N LEU A 304 17.61 29.79 -18.31
CA LEU A 304 18.02 30.03 -19.70
C LEU A 304 16.81 30.34 -20.59
N THR A 305 15.74 29.54 -20.48
CA THR A 305 14.53 29.71 -21.29
C THR A 305 13.86 31.05 -21.01
N GLN A 306 13.75 31.44 -19.73
CA GLN A 306 13.18 32.75 -19.37
C GLN A 306 14.09 33.91 -19.78
N SER A 307 15.41 33.72 -19.68
CA SER A 307 16.40 34.73 -20.09
C SER A 307 16.35 34.99 -21.61
N MET A 308 16.09 33.97 -22.42
CA MET A 308 15.84 34.15 -23.86
C MET A 308 14.61 35.00 -24.12
N GLY A 309 13.54 34.85 -23.32
CA GLY A 309 12.36 35.72 -23.38
C GLY A 309 12.71 37.19 -23.11
N VAL A 310 13.46 37.45 -22.04
CA VAL A 310 13.95 38.81 -21.71
C VAL A 310 14.87 39.36 -22.81
N SER A 311 15.76 38.53 -23.36
CA SER A 311 16.66 38.92 -24.45
C SER A 311 15.89 39.36 -25.70
N LYS A 312 14.77 38.71 -26.03
CA LYS A 312 13.90 39.14 -27.14
C LYS A 312 13.27 40.50 -26.88
N LEU A 313 12.73 40.72 -25.68
CA LEU A 313 12.15 42.01 -25.28
C LEU A 313 13.19 43.13 -25.35
N LEU A 314 14.42 42.87 -24.87
CA LEU A 314 15.53 43.82 -24.95
C LEU A 314 15.91 44.15 -26.39
N HIS A 315 15.97 43.14 -27.27
CA HIS A 315 16.26 43.37 -28.68
C HIS A 315 15.17 44.23 -29.33
N GLU A 316 13.89 43.94 -29.11
CA GLU A 316 12.80 44.75 -29.67
C GLU A 316 12.82 46.19 -29.16
N PHE A 317 13.04 46.37 -27.86
CA PHE A 317 13.20 47.70 -27.27
C PHE A 317 14.35 48.49 -27.91
N MET A 318 15.45 47.85 -28.30
CA MET A 318 16.54 48.52 -29.01
C MET A 318 16.13 49.02 -30.40
N TRP A 319 15.12 48.42 -31.04
CA TRP A 319 14.66 48.81 -32.37
C TRP A 319 13.68 49.99 -32.34
N ASP A 320 12.74 50.03 -31.39
CA ASP A 320 11.66 51.03 -31.40
C ASP A 320 11.54 51.91 -30.14
N GLY A 321 12.27 51.57 -29.07
CA GLY A 321 12.31 52.35 -27.83
C GLY A 321 11.05 52.33 -26.97
N ASP A 322 10.07 51.46 -27.23
CA ASP A 322 8.83 51.41 -26.46
C ASP A 322 8.97 50.55 -25.19
N TYR A 323 8.81 51.21 -24.04
CA TYR A 323 8.94 50.63 -22.69
C TYR A 323 7.74 49.77 -22.28
N MET A 324 6.60 49.87 -22.95
CA MET A 324 5.38 49.14 -22.55
C MET A 324 5.57 47.62 -22.62
N ARG A 325 6.46 47.13 -23.49
CA ARG A 325 6.81 45.69 -23.61
C ARG A 325 7.33 45.08 -22.32
N PHE A 326 8.01 45.85 -21.47
CA PHE A 326 8.56 45.33 -20.21
C PHE A 326 7.48 44.92 -19.20
N ILE A 327 6.20 45.28 -19.42
CA ILE A 327 5.08 44.73 -18.65
C ILE A 327 5.03 43.19 -18.76
N LEU A 328 5.44 42.61 -19.89
CA LEU A 328 5.47 41.16 -20.10
C LEU A 328 6.43 40.42 -19.15
N VAL A 329 7.39 41.11 -18.54
CA VAL A 329 8.30 40.55 -17.52
C VAL A 329 7.52 40.03 -16.30
N VAL A 330 6.35 40.61 -15.99
CA VAL A 330 5.46 40.16 -14.90
C VAL A 330 4.99 38.72 -15.10
N VAL A 331 5.00 38.20 -16.34
CA VAL A 331 4.58 36.84 -16.68
C VAL A 331 5.69 35.81 -16.42
N ILE A 332 6.93 36.24 -16.19
CA ILE A 332 8.07 35.32 -15.97
C ILE A 332 7.90 34.45 -14.72
N PRO A 333 7.56 34.98 -13.53
CA PRO A 333 7.36 34.14 -12.34
C PRO A 333 6.32 33.01 -12.53
N PRO A 334 5.09 33.27 -13.03
CA PRO A 334 4.15 32.18 -13.28
C PRO A 334 4.63 31.23 -14.39
N LEU A 335 5.31 31.71 -15.43
CA LEU A 335 5.89 30.83 -16.46
C LEU A 335 7.00 29.93 -15.91
N CYS A 336 7.84 30.42 -14.98
CA CYS A 336 8.82 29.59 -14.28
C CYS A 336 8.11 28.43 -13.58
N LEU A 337 7.08 28.74 -12.78
CA LEU A 337 6.36 27.75 -11.98
C LEU A 337 5.64 26.71 -12.85
N LEU A 338 5.00 27.15 -13.94
CA LEU A 338 4.30 26.26 -14.88
C LEU A 338 5.26 25.41 -15.72
N SER A 339 6.47 25.91 -16.02
CA SER A 339 7.47 25.18 -16.82
C SER A 339 8.34 24.23 -16.00
N LEU A 340 8.41 24.37 -14.67
CA LEU A 340 9.23 23.51 -13.80
C LEU A 340 8.94 22.02 -14.03
N PHE A 341 7.67 21.63 -14.01
CA PHE A 341 7.30 20.22 -14.18
C PHE A 341 7.74 19.67 -15.54
N PHE A 342 7.57 20.45 -16.62
CA PHE A 342 8.01 20.07 -17.95
C PHE A 342 9.53 19.81 -17.99
N PHE A 343 10.34 20.75 -17.49
CA PHE A 343 11.79 20.58 -17.49
C PHE A 343 12.26 19.45 -16.56
N ILE A 344 11.58 19.23 -15.43
CA ILE A 344 11.84 18.06 -14.57
C ILE A 344 11.64 16.77 -15.36
N VAL A 345 10.54 16.65 -16.13
CA VAL A 345 10.28 15.46 -16.94
C VAL A 345 11.31 15.28 -18.04
N VAL A 346 11.71 16.36 -18.74
CA VAL A 346 12.76 16.30 -19.77
C VAL A 346 14.09 15.79 -19.18
N VAL A 347 14.59 16.43 -18.13
CA VAL A 347 15.88 16.07 -17.54
C VAL A 347 15.82 14.69 -16.88
N SER A 348 14.72 14.37 -16.20
CA SER A 348 14.53 13.06 -15.59
C SER A 348 14.49 11.94 -16.64
N SER A 349 13.85 12.18 -17.78
CA SER A 349 13.83 11.23 -18.89
C SER A 349 15.23 10.92 -19.39
N VAL A 350 16.08 11.95 -19.59
CA VAL A 350 17.48 11.77 -19.98
C VAL A 350 18.25 10.95 -18.94
N PHE A 351 18.08 11.26 -17.65
CA PHE A 351 18.75 10.54 -16.56
C PHE A 351 18.30 9.08 -16.50
N GLN A 352 17.00 8.83 -16.66
CA GLN A 352 16.41 7.48 -16.70
C GLN A 352 16.91 6.66 -17.88
N LEU A 353 17.14 7.29 -19.04
CA LEU A 353 17.69 6.62 -20.23
C LEU A 353 19.18 6.36 -20.13
N LEU A 354 19.96 7.30 -19.60
CA LEU A 354 21.42 7.25 -19.72
C LEU A 354 22.14 6.78 -18.45
N LEU A 355 21.58 7.03 -17.25
CA LEU A 355 22.26 6.75 -15.99
C LEU A 355 21.79 5.45 -15.31
N PRO A 356 22.70 4.69 -14.67
CA PRO A 356 22.34 3.48 -13.95
C PRO A 356 21.31 3.74 -12.84
N ALA A 357 20.29 2.88 -12.76
CA ALA A 357 19.26 2.95 -11.72
C ALA A 357 19.56 2.07 -10.50
N GLY A 358 20.74 1.42 -10.45
CA GLY A 358 21.12 0.50 -9.36
C GLY A 358 21.19 1.18 -7.98
N MET A 359 21.37 2.50 -7.94
CA MET A 359 21.31 3.27 -6.69
C MET A 359 19.95 3.18 -6.00
N CYS A 360 18.86 3.03 -6.77
CA CYS A 360 17.51 2.85 -6.24
C CYS A 360 17.27 1.44 -5.67
N LEU A 361 18.23 0.52 -5.81
CA LEU A 361 18.18 -0.82 -5.21
C LEU A 361 19.00 -0.89 -3.91
N ARG A 362 19.55 0.23 -3.45
CA ARG A 362 20.35 0.33 -2.23
C ARG A 362 19.71 1.27 -1.21
N ASN A 363 20.09 1.09 0.05
CA ASN A 363 19.67 1.95 1.14
C ASN A 363 20.37 3.31 1.08
N SER A 364 19.63 4.38 1.36
CA SER A 364 20.10 5.76 1.45
C SER A 364 19.35 6.49 2.56
N ARG A 365 19.69 7.76 2.83
CA ARG A 365 19.05 8.56 3.87
C ARG A 365 17.51 8.61 3.76
N TYR A 366 16.98 8.72 2.54
CA TYR A 366 15.53 8.85 2.30
C TYR A 366 14.90 7.57 1.72
N HIS A 367 15.68 6.52 1.48
CA HIS A 367 15.23 5.30 0.81
C HIS A 367 15.70 4.02 1.50
N SER A 368 14.79 3.09 1.76
CA SER A 368 15.08 1.72 2.22
C SER A 368 14.68 0.72 1.15
N ALA A 369 15.64 0.32 0.33
CA ALA A 369 15.47 -0.67 -0.73
C ALA A 369 15.62 -2.11 -0.23
N VAL A 370 16.43 -2.31 0.82
CA VAL A 370 16.80 -3.61 1.37
C VAL A 370 16.28 -3.72 2.80
N LYS A 371 15.71 -4.89 3.15
CA LYS A 371 15.18 -5.18 4.48
C LYS A 371 16.28 -5.11 5.54
N PRO A 372 16.01 -4.58 6.75
CA PRO A 372 16.93 -4.71 7.88
C PRO A 372 17.26 -6.17 8.19
N ASN A 373 18.53 -6.46 8.49
CA ASN A 373 18.95 -7.81 8.86
C ASN A 373 18.63 -8.09 10.33
N ARG A 374 17.66 -8.99 10.59
CA ARG A 374 17.27 -9.38 11.94
C ARG A 374 18.44 -9.90 12.78
N LYS A 375 19.42 -10.57 12.18
CA LYS A 375 20.57 -11.16 12.90
C LYS A 375 21.41 -10.12 13.64
N ARG A 376 21.33 -8.85 13.27
CA ARG A 376 22.01 -7.74 13.96
C ARG A 376 21.38 -7.40 15.31
N TYR A 377 20.12 -7.76 15.52
CA TYR A 377 19.29 -7.32 16.65
C TYR A 377 18.73 -8.51 17.43
N VAL A 378 19.59 -9.47 17.79
CA VAL A 378 19.17 -10.68 18.53
C VAL A 378 18.64 -10.34 19.92
N ASN A 379 19.23 -9.35 20.59
CA ASN A 379 18.85 -8.91 21.94
C ASN A 379 17.94 -7.67 21.94
N TYR A 380 17.35 -7.32 20.79
CA TYR A 380 16.46 -6.17 20.71
C TYR A 380 15.05 -6.58 21.12
N GLU A 381 14.55 -5.95 22.18
CA GLU A 381 13.15 -6.05 22.57
C GLU A 381 12.28 -5.29 21.57
N LEU A 382 11.35 -6.01 20.95
CA LEU A 382 10.49 -5.47 19.92
C LEU A 382 9.44 -4.52 20.55
N PRO A 383 9.30 -3.28 20.06
CA PRO A 383 8.40 -2.29 20.65
C PRO A 383 6.93 -2.65 20.41
N HIS A 384 6.04 -2.15 21.27
CA HIS A 384 4.61 -2.27 21.00
C HIS A 384 4.22 -1.46 19.75
N ILE A 385 3.50 -2.10 18.81
CA ILE A 385 2.98 -1.44 17.61
C ILE A 385 1.45 -1.37 17.65
N THR A 386 0.88 -0.17 17.53
CA THR A 386 -0.56 0.01 17.35
C THR A 386 -0.89 0.17 15.87
N VAL A 387 -1.73 -0.71 15.33
CA VAL A 387 -2.30 -0.57 13.99
C VAL A 387 -3.51 0.35 14.05
N GLN A 388 -3.34 1.58 13.58
CA GLN A 388 -4.40 2.59 13.57
C GLN A 388 -5.11 2.59 12.21
N MET A 389 -6.44 2.43 12.24
CA MET A 389 -7.26 2.37 11.03
C MET A 389 -8.52 3.25 11.15
N PRO A 390 -8.61 4.37 10.40
CA PRO A 390 -9.82 5.16 10.34
C PRO A 390 -10.87 4.49 9.45
N VAL A 391 -12.11 4.42 9.95
CA VAL A 391 -13.27 3.83 9.28
C VAL A 391 -14.45 4.80 9.35
N TYR A 392 -15.29 4.83 8.32
CA TYR A 392 -16.58 5.52 8.31
C TYR A 392 -17.69 4.55 7.85
N LYS A 393 -18.12 4.65 6.59
CA LYS A 393 -19.29 3.92 6.06
C LYS A 393 -18.93 2.68 5.25
N GLU A 394 -17.67 2.27 5.26
CA GLU A 394 -17.17 1.14 4.47
C GLU A 394 -17.76 -0.18 4.96
N GLY A 395 -18.03 -1.11 4.06
CA GLY A 395 -18.72 -2.37 4.38
C GLY A 395 -17.90 -3.27 5.30
N LEU A 396 -18.54 -3.87 6.31
CA LEU A 396 -17.88 -4.80 7.24
C LEU A 396 -17.28 -5.99 6.48
N ARG A 397 -18.09 -6.68 5.67
CA ARG A 397 -17.67 -7.88 4.91
C ARG A 397 -16.76 -7.56 3.72
N GLY A 398 -17.04 -6.47 3.00
CA GLY A 398 -16.34 -6.15 1.75
C GLY A 398 -14.98 -5.49 1.96
N VAL A 399 -14.81 -4.75 3.06
CA VAL A 399 -13.65 -3.86 3.27
C VAL A 399 -12.94 -4.17 4.58
N VAL A 400 -13.65 -4.07 5.71
CA VAL A 400 -13.03 -4.15 7.05
C VAL A 400 -12.48 -5.56 7.34
N VAL A 401 -13.29 -6.60 7.18
CA VAL A 401 -12.90 -8.00 7.50
C VAL A 401 -11.67 -8.43 6.69
N PRO A 402 -11.63 -8.27 5.35
CA PRO A 402 -10.46 -8.68 4.58
C PRO A 402 -9.17 -7.96 4.99
N THR A 403 -9.26 -6.67 5.36
CA THR A 403 -8.11 -5.89 5.84
C THR A 403 -7.64 -6.42 7.16
N MET A 404 -8.57 -6.71 8.08
CA MET A 404 -8.24 -7.29 9.36
C MET A 404 -7.63 -8.67 9.26
N VAL A 405 -8.05 -9.52 8.33
CA VAL A 405 -7.40 -10.84 8.12
C VAL A 405 -5.91 -10.68 7.81
N SER A 406 -5.54 -9.72 6.95
CA SER A 406 -4.12 -9.47 6.64
C SER A 406 -3.35 -8.87 7.82
N VAL A 407 -3.99 -7.96 8.58
CA VAL A 407 -3.38 -7.33 9.76
C VAL A 407 -3.17 -8.35 10.88
N MET A 408 -4.16 -9.20 11.16
CA MET A 408 -4.05 -10.24 12.19
C MET A 408 -2.97 -11.26 11.86
N ALA A 409 -2.79 -11.61 10.58
CA ALA A 409 -1.69 -12.46 10.15
C ALA A 409 -0.32 -11.80 10.42
N ALA A 410 -0.21 -10.49 10.20
CA ALA A 410 1.02 -9.74 10.48
C ALA A 410 1.29 -9.58 11.98
N ILE A 411 0.24 -9.36 12.79
CA ILE A 411 0.31 -9.32 14.26
C ILE A 411 0.79 -10.65 14.80
N GLN A 412 0.14 -11.75 14.41
CA GLN A 412 0.53 -13.09 14.86
C GLN A 412 1.99 -13.40 14.50
N TYR A 413 2.43 -13.02 13.30
CA TYR A 413 3.84 -13.20 12.91
C TYR A 413 4.79 -12.38 13.80
N TYR A 414 4.42 -11.15 14.16
CA TYR A 414 5.21 -10.27 15.02
C TYR A 414 5.28 -10.75 16.48
N GLU A 415 4.16 -11.21 17.02
CA GLU A 415 4.05 -11.79 18.37
C GLU A 415 4.86 -13.08 18.51
N ASN A 416 4.86 -13.92 17.47
CA ASN A 416 5.74 -15.09 17.39
C ASN A 416 7.23 -14.73 17.44
N GLN A 417 7.61 -13.46 17.19
CA GLN A 417 8.98 -12.97 17.35
C GLN A 417 9.25 -12.29 18.70
N GLY A 418 8.27 -12.25 19.61
CA GLY A 418 8.37 -11.59 20.92
C GLY A 418 7.97 -10.11 20.91
N GLY A 419 7.40 -9.59 19.82
CA GLY A 419 6.79 -8.26 19.81
C GLY A 419 5.37 -8.29 20.36
N THR A 420 4.78 -7.12 20.60
CA THR A 420 3.36 -6.99 20.95
C THR A 420 2.70 -5.99 20.02
N ALA A 421 1.44 -6.24 19.65
CA ALA A 421 0.71 -5.31 18.80
C ALA A 421 -0.78 -5.25 19.17
N SER A 422 -1.40 -4.11 18.87
CA SER A 422 -2.83 -3.86 19.11
C SER A 422 -3.47 -3.23 17.88
N VAL A 423 -4.78 -3.36 17.73
CA VAL A 423 -5.53 -2.72 16.65
C VAL A 423 -6.44 -1.66 17.23
N PHE A 424 -6.32 -0.43 16.74
CA PHE A 424 -7.17 0.70 17.12
C PHE A 424 -7.93 1.26 15.92
N ILE A 425 -9.23 0.98 15.87
CA ILE A 425 -10.13 1.48 14.83
C ILE A 425 -10.75 2.81 15.25
N ASN A 426 -10.52 3.84 14.45
CA ASN A 426 -11.21 5.12 14.59
C ASN A 426 -12.49 5.06 13.75
N ASP A 427 -13.55 4.40 14.25
CA ASP A 427 -14.81 4.21 13.51
C ASP A 427 -15.74 5.43 13.65
N ASP A 428 -15.58 6.40 12.75
CA ASP A 428 -16.45 7.59 12.68
C ASP A 428 -17.89 7.24 12.26
N GLY A 429 -18.12 6.04 11.72
CA GLY A 429 -19.39 5.62 11.14
C GLY A 429 -20.27 4.82 12.08
N MET A 430 -19.72 4.26 13.16
CA MET A 430 -20.43 3.38 14.10
C MET A 430 -21.75 3.98 14.62
N GLN A 431 -21.77 5.28 14.92
CA GLN A 431 -22.98 5.99 15.38
C GLN A 431 -23.87 6.52 14.23
N CYS A 432 -23.43 6.38 12.97
CA CYS A 432 -24.11 6.88 11.76
C CYS A 432 -24.76 5.77 10.90
N ILE A 433 -24.39 4.52 11.09
CA ILE A 433 -24.91 3.37 10.35
C ILE A 433 -26.15 2.79 11.02
N GLN A 434 -26.83 1.86 10.34
CA GLN A 434 -27.99 1.17 10.90
C GLN A 434 -27.62 0.45 12.21
N PRO A 435 -28.49 0.46 13.24
CA PRO A 435 -28.18 -0.14 14.54
C PRO A 435 -27.78 -1.61 14.48
N GLU A 436 -28.40 -2.40 13.59
CA GLU A 436 -28.08 -3.80 13.37
C GLU A 436 -26.65 -3.99 12.82
N LEU A 437 -26.26 -3.16 11.85
CA LEU A 437 -24.90 -3.18 11.28
C LEU A 437 -23.87 -2.71 12.32
N ALA A 438 -24.21 -1.71 13.13
CA ALA A 438 -23.36 -1.25 14.24
C ALA A 438 -23.16 -2.36 15.28
N ALA A 439 -24.22 -3.07 15.67
CA ALA A 439 -24.13 -4.20 16.60
C ALA A 439 -23.22 -5.31 16.04
N ALA A 440 -23.39 -5.67 14.76
CA ALA A 440 -22.54 -6.66 14.09
C ALA A 440 -21.07 -6.23 14.04
N ARG A 441 -20.78 -4.95 13.78
CA ARG A 441 -19.39 -4.43 13.82
C ARG A 441 -18.79 -4.49 15.22
N LYS A 442 -19.53 -4.06 16.25
CA LYS A 442 -19.07 -4.12 17.64
C LYS A 442 -18.77 -5.56 18.08
N GLN A 443 -19.66 -6.49 17.73
CA GLN A 443 -19.45 -7.90 18.02
C GLN A 443 -18.19 -8.42 17.32
N TYR A 444 -17.99 -8.11 16.03
CA TYR A 444 -16.78 -8.48 15.30
C TYR A 444 -15.51 -7.90 15.96
N TYR A 445 -15.54 -6.63 16.39
CA TYR A 445 -14.41 -6.01 17.08
C TYR A 445 -14.09 -6.70 18.39
N ARG A 446 -15.10 -7.03 19.20
CA ARG A 446 -14.92 -7.75 20.47
C ARG A 446 -14.38 -9.16 20.26
N GLU A 447 -14.88 -9.89 19.26
CA GLU A 447 -14.43 -11.26 18.96
C GLU A 447 -12.99 -11.34 18.47
N ASN A 448 -12.41 -10.22 18.02
CA ASN A 448 -11.07 -10.14 17.45
C ASN A 448 -10.12 -9.24 18.28
N ASP A 449 -10.48 -8.88 19.52
CA ASP A 449 -9.70 -8.01 20.40
C ASP A 449 -9.31 -6.66 19.76
N ILE A 450 -10.24 -6.08 19.02
CA ILE A 450 -10.04 -4.80 18.34
C ILE A 450 -10.59 -3.66 19.20
N GLY A 451 -9.72 -2.73 19.58
CA GLY A 451 -10.14 -1.48 20.20
C GLY A 451 -10.79 -0.56 19.18
N TYR A 452 -11.87 0.13 19.58
CA TYR A 452 -12.49 1.14 18.73
C TYR A 452 -12.87 2.40 19.51
N CYS A 453 -12.93 3.51 18.79
CA CYS A 453 -13.49 4.77 19.29
C CYS A 453 -14.36 5.40 18.19
N ALA A 454 -15.57 5.83 18.57
CA ALA A 454 -16.55 6.41 17.68
C ALA A 454 -17.21 7.63 18.31
N ARG A 455 -17.28 8.72 17.54
CA ARG A 455 -17.91 9.98 17.95
C ARG A 455 -19.32 10.16 17.38
N MET A 456 -20.09 11.06 17.98
CA MET A 456 -21.46 11.39 17.56
C MET A 456 -21.58 11.80 16.09
N PRO A 457 -22.75 11.57 15.45
CA PRO A 457 -23.04 12.10 14.13
C PRO A 457 -23.06 13.62 14.11
N ASN A 458 -22.96 14.21 12.92
CA ASN A 458 -23.08 15.66 12.77
C ASN A 458 -24.54 16.11 13.04
N MET A 459 -24.74 17.24 13.70
CA MET A 459 -26.08 17.83 13.85
C MET A 459 -26.71 18.07 12.46
N LYS A 460 -28.00 17.73 12.30
CA LYS A 460 -28.79 18.09 11.12
C LYS A 460 -29.16 19.58 11.21
N THR A 461 -28.74 20.39 10.24
CA THR A 461 -29.25 21.77 10.10
C THR A 461 -30.71 21.76 9.67
N ALA A 462 -31.57 22.51 10.37
CA ALA A 462 -32.96 22.70 9.95
C ALA A 462 -33.02 23.22 8.51
N LYS A 463 -33.88 22.61 7.67
CA LYS A 463 -34.13 23.08 6.30
C LYS A 463 -34.75 24.49 6.37
N GLY A 464 -33.92 25.52 6.30
CA GLY A 464 -34.37 26.90 6.24
C GLY A 464 -35.17 27.14 4.95
N GLY A 465 -36.49 27.32 5.08
CA GLY A 465 -37.41 27.65 3.99
C GLY A 465 -37.25 29.08 3.48
N GLY A 466 -36.06 29.41 2.95
CA GLY A 466 -35.81 30.69 2.27
C GLY A 466 -36.08 30.57 0.77
N PHE A 467 -36.59 31.65 0.16
CA PHE A 467 -36.92 31.78 -1.28
C PHE A 467 -35.76 31.39 -2.24
N LEU A 468 -34.51 31.41 -1.77
CA LEU A 468 -33.31 30.93 -2.48
C LEU A 468 -33.16 29.39 -2.54
N SER A 469 -33.99 28.62 -1.82
CA SER A 469 -33.98 27.15 -1.81
C SER A 469 -34.38 26.52 -3.14
N TRP A 470 -35.08 27.25 -4.02
CA TRP A 470 -35.50 26.70 -5.32
C TRP A 470 -34.30 26.35 -6.23
N PHE A 471 -33.16 27.03 -6.04
CA PHE A 471 -31.93 26.77 -6.80
C PHE A 471 -31.03 25.69 -6.18
N LYS A 472 -31.32 25.22 -4.96
CA LYS A 472 -30.60 24.12 -4.30
C LYS A 472 -31.48 22.86 -4.24
N ARG A 473 -31.77 22.26 -5.40
CA ARG A 473 -32.15 20.85 -5.44
C ARG A 473 -30.88 20.01 -5.34
N SER A 474 -30.55 19.57 -4.13
CA SER A 474 -29.64 18.43 -3.95
C SER A 474 -30.22 17.22 -4.70
N PRO A 475 -29.38 16.29 -5.20
CA PRO A 475 -29.88 15.06 -5.82
C PRO A 475 -30.75 14.29 -4.80
N PRO A 476 -31.77 13.55 -5.25
CA PRO A 476 -32.52 12.68 -4.36
C PRO A 476 -31.55 11.67 -3.76
N VAL A 477 -31.36 11.74 -2.44
CA VAL A 477 -30.72 10.68 -1.67
C VAL A 477 -31.74 9.56 -1.56
N ASP A 478 -31.30 8.31 -1.73
CA ASP A 478 -32.17 7.14 -1.63
C ASP A 478 -32.95 7.17 -0.30
N PRO A 479 -34.29 7.05 -0.33
CA PRO A 479 -35.13 7.12 0.86
C PRO A 479 -34.92 5.93 1.82
N GLU A 480 -34.20 4.88 1.42
CA GLU A 480 -33.86 3.75 2.30
C GLU A 480 -32.73 4.05 3.30
N VAL A 481 -31.96 5.15 3.10
CA VAL A 481 -30.77 5.48 3.93
C VAL A 481 -31.07 6.54 5.01
N ASP A 482 -32.21 7.25 4.94
CA ASP A 482 -32.58 8.34 5.88
C ASP A 482 -33.66 7.94 6.88
N ASN A 483 -33.71 6.67 7.28
CA ASN A 483 -34.54 6.19 8.41
C ASN A 483 -33.69 6.11 9.69
N GLN A 484 -33.22 7.26 10.19
CA GLN A 484 -32.68 7.33 11.55
C GLN A 484 -33.77 7.84 12.49
N ASP A 485 -34.10 7.06 13.52
CA ASP A 485 -35.00 7.44 14.59
C ASP A 485 -34.52 8.78 15.23
N GLU A 486 -35.39 9.79 15.25
CA GLU A 486 -35.08 11.14 15.76
C GLU A 486 -35.41 11.31 17.25
N SER A 487 -35.70 10.21 17.96
CA SER A 487 -35.89 10.21 19.41
C SER A 487 -34.66 10.79 20.16
N GLU A 488 -34.85 11.47 21.29
CA GLU A 488 -33.74 12.07 22.09
C GLU A 488 -32.70 11.03 22.55
N LEU A 489 -33.08 9.75 22.58
CA LEU A 489 -32.23 8.62 22.93
C LEU A 489 -31.32 8.17 21.79
N SER A 490 -31.66 8.50 20.54
CA SER A 490 -30.86 8.12 19.37
C SER A 490 -29.57 8.95 19.29
N PRO A 491 -28.49 8.41 18.69
CA PRO A 491 -27.25 9.16 18.47
C PRO A 491 -27.46 10.48 17.71
N GLN A 492 -28.40 10.50 16.75
CA GLN A 492 -28.71 11.70 15.97
C GLN A 492 -29.53 12.72 16.78
N GLY A 493 -30.50 12.27 17.59
CA GLY A 493 -31.26 13.14 18.49
C GLY A 493 -30.34 13.81 19.53
N ARG A 494 -29.41 13.04 20.09
CA ARG A 494 -28.42 13.53 21.05
C ARG A 494 -27.43 14.52 20.41
N ALA A 495 -26.95 14.24 19.21
CA ALA A 495 -26.10 15.16 18.45
C ALA A 495 -26.80 16.49 18.15
N ASN A 496 -28.08 16.45 17.82
CA ASN A 496 -28.89 17.65 17.59
C ASN A 496 -29.08 18.48 18.87
N LYS A 497 -29.33 17.82 20.01
CA LYS A 497 -29.48 18.48 21.32
C LYS A 497 -28.19 19.15 21.79
N LEU A 498 -27.05 18.49 21.59
CA LEU A 498 -25.74 18.98 21.98
C LEU A 498 -25.13 19.96 20.97
N GLY A 499 -25.73 20.10 19.78
CA GLY A 499 -25.17 20.90 18.70
C GLY A 499 -23.81 20.37 18.21
N PHE A 500 -23.62 19.04 18.20
CA PHE A 500 -22.32 18.45 17.87
C PHE A 500 -21.99 18.64 16.39
N VAL A 501 -20.84 19.27 16.12
CA VAL A 501 -20.36 19.51 14.76
C VAL A 501 -19.08 18.72 14.51
N ARG A 502 -19.12 17.81 13.54
CA ARG A 502 -17.92 17.15 13.01
C ARG A 502 -17.12 18.15 12.18
N LYS A 503 -16.06 18.68 12.76
CA LYS A 503 -15.19 19.69 12.11
C LYS A 503 -14.40 19.10 10.95
N GLY A 504 -13.95 20.00 10.08
CA GLY A 504 -13.10 19.70 8.94
C GLY A 504 -13.86 19.43 7.65
N LYS A 505 -13.29 19.88 6.52
CA LYS A 505 -13.84 19.64 5.18
C LYS A 505 -13.70 18.16 4.80
N PHE A 506 -12.63 17.53 5.28
CA PHE A 506 -12.39 16.09 5.21
C PHE A 506 -12.36 15.52 6.64
N LYS A 507 -13.30 14.61 6.94
CA LYS A 507 -13.59 14.21 8.33
C LYS A 507 -12.60 13.21 8.92
N LYS A 508 -11.71 12.62 8.10
CA LYS A 508 -10.69 11.62 8.51
C LYS A 508 -9.74 12.20 9.57
N ALA A 509 -9.07 13.31 9.29
CA ALA A 509 -8.16 14.00 10.21
C ALA A 509 -8.84 14.36 11.54
N SER A 510 -10.04 14.94 11.45
CA SER A 510 -10.87 15.32 12.60
C SER A 510 -11.26 14.11 13.46
N ASN A 511 -11.57 12.98 12.83
CA ASN A 511 -11.89 11.73 13.52
C ASN A 511 -10.67 11.17 14.25
N MET A 512 -9.52 11.07 13.56
CA MET A 512 -8.28 10.61 14.16
C MET A 512 -7.88 11.48 15.37
N ASN A 513 -7.97 12.80 15.25
CA ASN A 513 -7.71 13.71 16.39
C ASN A 513 -8.66 13.45 17.57
N TYR A 514 -9.95 13.24 17.31
CA TYR A 514 -10.93 12.94 18.36
C TYR A 514 -10.56 11.67 19.11
N CYS A 515 -10.26 10.60 18.36
CA CYS A 515 -9.91 9.31 18.93
C CYS A 515 -8.57 9.34 19.67
N LEU A 516 -7.56 10.03 19.14
CA LEU A 516 -6.27 10.22 19.83
C LEU A 516 -6.41 11.07 21.10
N ALA A 517 -7.26 12.11 21.07
CA ALA A 517 -7.55 12.90 22.26
C ALA A 517 -8.30 12.09 23.33
N PHE A 518 -9.23 11.23 22.92
CA PHE A 518 -9.92 10.31 23.84
C PHE A 518 -8.95 9.28 24.43
N SER A 519 -8.11 8.66 23.59
CA SER A 519 -7.06 7.73 24.02
C SER A 519 -6.11 8.36 25.05
N ASN A 520 -5.61 9.57 24.80
CA ASN A 520 -4.74 10.25 25.77
C ASN A 520 -5.44 10.57 27.09
N ARG A 521 -6.75 10.92 27.08
CA ARG A 521 -7.49 11.13 28.33
C ARG A 521 -7.63 9.85 29.15
N VAL A 522 -7.82 8.71 28.47
CA VAL A 522 -7.85 7.40 29.12
C VAL A 522 -6.48 7.06 29.69
N GLU A 523 -5.39 7.33 28.96
CA GLU A 523 -4.03 7.13 29.45
C GLU A 523 -3.69 8.03 30.65
N ASP A 524 -4.10 9.29 30.63
CA ASP A 524 -3.93 10.24 31.75
C ASP A 524 -4.69 9.77 33.01
N GLU A 525 -5.92 9.26 32.83
CA GLU A 525 -6.73 8.70 33.92
C GLU A 525 -6.14 7.37 34.43
N LEU A 526 -5.64 6.52 33.54
CA LEU A 526 -4.94 5.30 33.90
C LEU A 526 -3.72 5.63 34.76
N HIS A 527 -2.85 6.54 34.32
CA HIS A 527 -1.70 6.99 35.12
C HIS A 527 -2.11 7.48 36.51
N ARG A 528 -3.19 8.27 36.62
CA ARG A 528 -3.71 8.73 37.90
C ARG A 528 -4.18 7.58 38.80
N LEU A 529 -4.91 6.61 38.25
CA LEU A 529 -5.40 5.44 38.99
C LEU A 529 -4.26 4.53 39.42
N THR A 530 -3.28 4.31 38.54
CA THR A 530 -2.08 3.55 38.82
C THR A 530 -1.25 4.18 39.95
N GLU A 531 -1.03 5.50 39.94
CA GLU A 531 -0.33 6.19 41.04
C GLU A 531 -1.07 6.03 42.38
N LEU A 532 -2.40 6.11 42.34
CA LEU A 532 -3.25 5.94 43.52
C LEU A 532 -3.19 4.51 44.06
N GLU A 533 -3.20 3.52 43.18
CA GLU A 533 -3.12 2.11 43.56
C GLU A 533 -1.73 1.73 44.10
N CYS A 534 -0.66 2.21 43.46
CA CYS A 534 0.70 2.09 43.98
C CYS A 534 0.84 2.73 45.36
N THR A 535 0.23 3.88 45.59
CA THR A 535 0.22 4.55 46.90
C THR A 535 -0.56 3.75 47.94
N ASN A 536 -1.72 3.20 47.57
CA ASN A 536 -2.57 2.41 48.46
C ASN A 536 -1.90 1.09 48.88
N ARG A 537 -1.26 0.40 47.93
CA ARG A 537 -0.56 -0.87 48.16
C ARG A 537 0.89 -0.68 48.63
N ASN A 538 1.38 0.56 48.64
CA ASN A 538 2.75 0.94 48.95
C ASN A 538 3.77 0.12 48.12
N CYS A 539 3.47 -0.05 46.83
CA CYS A 539 4.23 -0.83 45.86
C CYS A 539 4.68 0.06 44.70
N THR A 540 5.69 -0.38 43.94
CA THR A 540 6.09 0.30 42.70
C THR A 540 5.25 -0.18 41.52
N TYR A 541 5.26 0.57 40.41
CA TYR A 541 4.54 0.19 39.17
C TYR A 541 4.93 -1.19 38.66
N GLU A 542 6.22 -1.53 38.77
CA GLU A 542 6.80 -2.81 38.32
C GLU A 542 6.30 -4.02 39.15
N GLU A 543 5.72 -3.77 40.32
CA GLU A 543 5.15 -4.80 41.20
C GLU A 543 3.65 -5.04 40.92
N LEU A 544 3.02 -4.23 40.08
CA LEU A 544 1.64 -4.45 39.62
C LEU A 544 1.60 -5.63 38.63
N SER A 545 0.59 -6.48 38.79
CA SER A 545 0.38 -7.57 37.83
C SER A 545 -0.25 -7.06 36.53
N ALA A 546 -0.15 -7.84 35.46
CA ALA A 546 -0.84 -7.53 34.21
C ALA A 546 -2.37 -7.45 34.41
N GLU A 547 -2.94 -8.29 35.29
CA GLU A 547 -4.36 -8.26 35.64
C GLU A 547 -4.76 -6.96 36.36
N ASP A 548 -3.86 -6.40 37.19
CA ASP A 548 -4.08 -5.10 37.81
C ASP A 548 -4.09 -3.98 36.75
N ASP A 549 -3.16 -3.99 35.78
CA ASP A 549 -3.12 -2.99 34.69
C ASP A 549 -4.39 -3.04 33.83
N ASP A 550 -4.84 -4.25 33.46
CA ASP A 550 -6.08 -4.44 32.69
C ASP A 550 -7.30 -3.93 33.46
N THR A 551 -7.39 -4.23 34.77
CA THR A 551 -8.49 -3.76 35.62
C THR A 551 -8.50 -2.24 35.75
N LEU A 552 -7.32 -1.64 35.98
CA LEU A 552 -7.18 -0.19 36.08
C LEU A 552 -7.51 0.49 34.74
N TYR A 553 -7.13 -0.12 33.63
CA TYR A 553 -7.46 0.35 32.29
C TYR A 553 -8.98 0.32 32.03
N GLU A 554 -9.66 -0.77 32.38
CA GLU A 554 -11.12 -0.86 32.25
C GLU A 554 -11.82 0.21 33.08
N VAL A 555 -11.36 0.47 34.30
CA VAL A 555 -11.88 1.56 35.16
C VAL A 555 -11.59 2.93 34.54
N ALA A 556 -10.39 3.17 34.03
CA ALA A 556 -10.02 4.43 33.38
C ALA A 556 -10.89 4.71 32.15
N LEU A 557 -11.09 3.68 31.30
CA LEU A 557 -11.93 3.77 30.11
C LEU A 557 -13.38 4.07 30.52
N GLN A 558 -13.92 3.37 31.52
CA GLN A 558 -15.29 3.57 31.98
C GLN A 558 -15.49 4.98 32.59
N ASN A 559 -14.54 5.44 33.42
CA ASN A 559 -14.56 6.79 33.98
C ASN A 559 -14.63 7.87 32.88
N MET A 560 -13.86 7.70 31.79
CA MET A 560 -13.85 8.64 30.68
C MET A 560 -15.11 8.54 29.79
N LEU A 561 -15.68 7.34 29.63
CA LEU A 561 -16.96 7.16 28.94
C LEU A 561 -18.12 7.80 29.70
N ASP A 562 -18.14 7.66 31.03
CA ASP A 562 -19.13 8.28 31.90
C ASP A 562 -19.00 9.81 31.88
N ALA A 563 -17.77 10.33 31.92
CA ALA A 563 -17.48 11.76 31.77
C ALA A 563 -17.91 12.33 30.41
N ASP A 564 -17.90 11.52 29.35
CA ASP A 564 -18.35 11.91 28.03
C ASP A 564 -19.88 11.88 27.86
N GLU A 565 -20.65 11.41 28.85
CA GLU A 565 -22.12 11.39 28.87
C GLU A 565 -22.71 10.77 27.58
N GLY A 566 -22.07 9.71 27.09
CA GLY A 566 -22.50 9.00 25.88
C GLY A 566 -22.27 9.74 24.56
N LYS A 567 -21.37 10.74 24.54
CA LYS A 567 -20.84 11.37 23.30
C LYS A 567 -19.89 10.42 22.55
N THR A 568 -19.08 9.67 23.29
CA THR A 568 -18.12 8.71 22.76
C THR A 568 -18.61 7.30 22.98
N TRP A 569 -18.47 6.46 21.97
CA TRP A 569 -18.53 5.01 22.12
C TRP A 569 -17.12 4.46 21.93
N ALA A 570 -16.58 3.79 22.93
CA ALA A 570 -15.29 3.14 22.84
C ALA A 570 -15.31 1.82 23.62
N GLU A 571 -14.50 0.86 23.20
CA GLU A 571 -14.36 -0.46 23.81
C GLU A 571 -13.02 -1.08 23.38
N GLY A 572 -12.52 -2.06 24.13
CA GLY A 572 -11.25 -2.73 23.87
C GLY A 572 -10.03 -1.86 24.19
N ASN A 573 -8.84 -2.29 23.76
CA ASN A 573 -7.60 -1.57 23.99
C ASN A 573 -7.42 -0.41 22.97
N ILE A 574 -7.52 0.83 23.44
CA ILE A 574 -7.36 2.05 22.63
C ILE A 574 -6.05 2.80 22.93
N ARG A 575 -5.11 2.18 23.66
CA ARG A 575 -3.82 2.77 24.01
C ARG A 575 -2.92 2.85 22.78
N MET A 576 -2.01 3.82 22.77
CA MET A 576 -1.10 4.06 21.65
C MET A 576 0.32 3.56 22.00
N GLY A 577 0.83 2.63 21.19
CA GLY A 577 2.21 2.15 21.27
C GLY A 577 3.26 3.19 20.87
N GLU A 578 4.54 2.81 21.00
CA GLU A 578 5.66 3.66 20.58
C GLU A 578 5.62 3.93 19.06
N ILE A 579 5.23 2.92 18.30
CA ILE A 579 5.12 2.96 16.84
C ILE A 579 3.66 2.74 16.45
N ILE A 580 3.19 3.53 15.48
CA ILE A 580 1.86 3.44 14.92
C ILE A 580 1.99 2.99 13.47
N LEU A 581 1.36 1.88 13.09
CA LEU A 581 1.13 1.55 11.69
C LEU A 581 -0.21 2.16 11.28
N ILE A 582 -0.19 3.23 10.48
CA ILE A 582 -1.42 3.82 9.93
C ILE A 582 -1.77 3.15 8.59
N ILE A 583 -2.98 2.61 8.49
CA ILE A 583 -3.51 1.97 7.28
C ILE A 583 -4.90 2.49 6.94
N ASP A 584 -5.26 2.41 5.67
CA ASP A 584 -6.64 2.63 5.25
C ASP A 584 -7.44 1.33 5.32
N CYS A 585 -8.77 1.44 5.45
CA CYS A 585 -9.66 0.31 5.65
C CYS A 585 -9.69 -0.71 4.49
N ASP A 586 -9.19 -0.37 3.31
CA ASP A 586 -9.08 -1.23 2.12
C ASP A 586 -7.61 -1.63 1.81
N THR A 587 -6.75 -1.63 2.82
CA THR A 587 -5.34 -2.01 2.70
C THR A 587 -5.13 -3.52 2.86
N ARG A 588 -4.12 -4.08 2.19
CA ARG A 588 -3.49 -5.35 2.59
C ARG A 588 -2.06 -5.10 3.04
N VAL A 589 -1.66 -5.75 4.13
CA VAL A 589 -0.30 -5.64 4.67
C VAL A 589 0.47 -6.95 4.52
N PRO A 590 1.79 -6.91 4.25
CA PRO A 590 2.65 -8.10 4.29
C PRO A 590 2.69 -8.72 5.69
N ILE A 591 2.83 -10.04 5.77
CA ILE A 591 2.88 -10.78 7.05
C ILE A 591 4.07 -10.36 7.92
N ASP A 592 5.17 -9.98 7.29
CA ASP A 592 6.42 -9.59 7.94
C ASP A 592 6.56 -8.07 8.14
N SER A 593 5.51 -7.31 7.84
CA SER A 593 5.53 -5.84 7.80
C SER A 593 5.87 -5.20 9.14
N LEU A 594 5.23 -5.65 10.22
CA LEU A 594 5.42 -5.13 11.57
C LEU A 594 6.87 -5.32 12.06
N LEU A 595 7.43 -6.51 11.81
CA LEU A 595 8.80 -6.84 12.19
C LEU A 595 9.80 -5.91 11.51
N TYR A 596 9.76 -5.82 10.18
CA TYR A 596 10.71 -5.00 9.45
C TYR A 596 10.46 -3.50 9.62
N GLY A 597 9.21 -3.08 9.83
CA GLY A 597 8.88 -1.70 10.19
C GLY A 597 9.51 -1.30 11.52
N ALA A 598 9.37 -2.13 12.57
CA ALA A 598 9.99 -1.90 13.87
C ALA A 598 11.52 -1.88 13.79
N LEU A 599 12.12 -2.83 13.08
CA LEU A 599 13.58 -2.90 12.91
C LEU A 599 14.12 -1.67 12.18
N GLU A 600 13.48 -1.23 11.08
CA GLU A 600 13.91 -0.04 10.34
C GLU A 600 13.80 1.23 11.19
N MET A 601 12.71 1.36 11.96
CA MET A 601 12.52 2.48 12.90
C MET A 601 13.52 2.43 14.06
N HIS A 602 14.02 1.25 14.43
CA HIS A 602 15.10 1.09 15.42
C HIS A 602 16.46 1.47 14.84
N GLU A 603 16.80 0.98 13.64
CA GLU A 603 18.08 1.29 12.98
C GLU A 603 18.25 2.78 12.71
N SER A 604 17.13 3.51 12.57
CA SER A 604 17.09 4.90 12.10
C SER A 604 16.25 5.79 13.03
N PRO A 605 16.80 6.19 14.19
CA PRO A 605 16.11 7.04 15.16
C PRO A 605 15.68 8.41 14.61
N GLU A 606 16.36 8.90 13.57
CA GLU A 606 16.03 10.16 12.89
C GLU A 606 14.75 10.11 12.04
N VAL A 607 14.26 8.90 11.73
CA VAL A 607 13.05 8.69 10.94
C VAL A 607 11.83 8.81 11.84
N ALA A 608 10.96 9.75 11.49
CA ALA A 608 9.66 9.94 12.14
C ALA A 608 8.53 9.25 11.38
N ILE A 609 8.62 9.22 10.04
CA ILE A 609 7.66 8.55 9.15
C ILE A 609 8.41 7.63 8.21
N LEU A 610 8.05 6.34 8.25
CA LEU A 610 8.47 5.34 7.28
C LEU A 610 7.29 4.98 6.38
N GLN A 611 7.23 5.61 5.21
CA GLN A 611 6.24 5.34 4.18
C GLN A 611 6.61 4.06 3.42
N HIS A 612 5.70 3.10 3.30
CA HIS A 612 5.89 1.95 2.44
C HIS A 612 5.40 2.23 1.03
N GLY A 613 6.14 1.74 0.03
CA GLY A 613 5.68 1.75 -1.36
C GLY A 613 4.53 0.75 -1.53
N SER A 614 3.38 1.25 -1.98
CA SER A 614 2.19 0.42 -2.14
C SER A 614 2.10 -0.21 -3.54
N GLY A 615 1.66 -1.46 -3.60
CA GLY A 615 1.10 -2.09 -4.79
C GLY A 615 -0.38 -1.78 -4.95
N VAL A 616 -0.95 -2.22 -6.07
CA VAL A 616 -2.35 -1.97 -6.41
C VAL A 616 -3.17 -3.26 -6.25
N MET A 617 -4.19 -3.21 -5.40
CA MET A 617 -5.22 -4.23 -5.30
C MET A 617 -6.37 -3.87 -6.25
N GLN A 618 -6.66 -4.75 -7.20
CA GLN A 618 -7.79 -4.60 -8.12
C GLN A 618 -8.98 -5.41 -7.62
N VAL A 619 -10.19 -4.86 -7.78
CA VAL A 619 -11.45 -5.45 -7.29
C VAL A 619 -12.41 -5.74 -8.44
N ALA A 620 -12.59 -4.79 -9.38
CA ALA A 620 -13.60 -4.89 -10.44
C ALA A 620 -13.07 -5.46 -11.76
N HIS A 621 -11.76 -5.33 -12.01
CA HIS A 621 -11.05 -5.62 -13.24
C HIS A 621 -11.64 -4.97 -14.51
N ASN A 622 -12.32 -3.82 -14.38
CA ASN A 622 -12.90 -3.09 -15.52
C ASN A 622 -11.84 -2.24 -16.27
N ILE A 623 -12.19 -1.68 -17.44
CA ILE A 623 -11.23 -0.92 -18.27
C ILE A 623 -10.68 0.29 -17.50
N PHE A 624 -11.54 0.99 -16.76
CA PHE A 624 -11.17 2.19 -16.01
C PHE A 624 -10.17 1.87 -14.89
N GLU A 625 -10.50 0.88 -14.05
CA GLU A 625 -9.67 0.42 -12.94
C GLU A 625 -8.32 -0.10 -13.44
N ASN A 626 -8.29 -0.87 -14.54
CA ASN A 626 -7.06 -1.32 -15.17
C ASN A 626 -6.20 -0.14 -15.67
N GLY A 627 -6.82 0.90 -16.23
CA GLY A 627 -6.12 2.10 -16.68
C GLY A 627 -5.54 2.93 -15.53
N ILE A 628 -6.31 3.12 -14.46
CA ILE A 628 -5.83 3.79 -13.24
C ILE A 628 -4.79 2.94 -12.49
N THR A 629 -4.90 1.61 -12.53
CA THR A 629 -3.86 0.71 -12.00
C THR A 629 -2.53 0.93 -12.72
N TYR A 630 -2.55 1.01 -14.05
CA TYR A 630 -1.36 1.34 -14.83
C TYR A 630 -0.79 2.71 -14.47
N PHE A 631 -1.65 3.74 -14.37
CA PHE A 631 -1.24 5.08 -13.97
C PHE A 631 -0.61 5.11 -12.57
N THR A 632 -1.23 4.43 -11.60
CA THR A 632 -0.76 4.36 -10.20
C THR A 632 0.61 3.69 -10.11
N ASN A 633 0.84 2.62 -10.88
CA ASN A 633 2.15 1.99 -10.98
C ASN A 633 3.21 2.93 -11.57
N ILE A 634 2.87 3.78 -12.54
CA ILE A 634 3.78 4.81 -13.06
C ILE A 634 4.19 5.76 -11.94
N VAL A 635 3.22 6.25 -11.16
CA VAL A 635 3.46 7.19 -10.06
C VAL A 635 4.37 6.57 -8.99
N TYR A 636 4.07 5.36 -8.51
CA TYR A 636 4.89 4.70 -7.49
C TYR A 636 6.33 4.41 -7.98
N THR A 637 6.50 4.01 -9.24
CA THR A 637 7.83 3.84 -9.85
C THR A 637 8.58 5.18 -9.92
N ALA A 638 7.89 6.27 -10.28
CA ALA A 638 8.49 7.60 -10.34
C ALA A 638 8.91 8.10 -8.94
N ILE A 639 8.10 7.85 -7.91
CA ILE A 639 8.42 8.14 -6.51
C ILE A 639 9.65 7.34 -6.07
N LYS A 640 9.66 6.02 -6.31
CA LYS A 640 10.80 5.14 -6.01
C LYS A 640 12.08 5.64 -6.68
N TYR A 641 12.01 6.04 -7.95
CA TYR A 641 13.17 6.61 -8.66
C TYR A 641 13.60 7.97 -8.10
N GLY A 642 12.65 8.86 -7.78
CA GLY A 642 12.93 10.17 -7.19
C GLY A 642 13.64 10.04 -5.85
N VAL A 643 13.03 9.29 -4.92
CA VAL A 643 13.55 9.08 -3.57
C VAL A 643 14.84 8.25 -3.57
N GLY A 644 14.89 7.20 -4.40
CA GLY A 644 16.09 6.37 -4.59
C GLY A 644 17.29 7.11 -5.20
N THR A 645 17.08 8.30 -5.77
CA THR A 645 18.17 9.19 -6.25
C THR A 645 18.50 10.33 -5.29
N GLY A 646 17.83 10.39 -4.13
CA GLY A 646 18.10 11.36 -3.06
C GLY A 646 17.07 12.47 -2.89
N ASP A 647 15.85 12.31 -3.41
CA ASP A 647 14.72 13.18 -3.05
C ASP A 647 14.16 12.80 -1.67
N VAL A 648 13.44 13.71 -1.02
CA VAL A 648 12.74 13.46 0.24
C VAL A 648 11.50 12.61 -0.02
N ALA A 649 11.21 11.64 0.86
CA ALA A 649 10.06 10.77 0.70
C ALA A 649 8.74 11.52 0.95
N PRO A 650 7.73 11.36 0.07
CA PRO A 650 6.38 11.85 0.33
C PRO A 650 5.69 10.98 1.38
N PHE A 651 4.79 11.57 2.16
CA PHE A 651 3.85 10.86 3.02
C PHE A 651 2.46 10.95 2.40
N VAL A 652 1.80 9.81 2.19
CA VAL A 652 0.50 9.72 1.50
C VAL A 652 -0.67 9.38 2.43
N GLY A 653 -0.45 9.41 3.76
CA GLY A 653 -1.51 9.30 4.76
C GLY A 653 -1.89 7.87 5.20
N HIS A 654 -1.29 6.84 4.61
CA HIS A 654 -1.51 5.42 4.96
C HIS A 654 -0.31 4.56 4.53
N ASN A 655 -0.30 3.28 4.90
CA ASN A 655 0.80 2.33 4.67
C ASN A 655 2.13 2.87 5.22
N ALA A 656 2.08 3.45 6.41
CA ALA A 656 3.24 4.09 7.00
C ALA A 656 3.38 3.77 8.49
N PHE A 657 4.61 3.59 8.93
CA PHE A 657 4.94 3.56 10.34
C PHE A 657 5.27 4.97 10.82
N LEU A 658 4.63 5.40 11.90
CA LEU A 658 4.80 6.70 12.52
C LEU A 658 5.39 6.49 13.93
N ARG A 659 6.39 7.27 14.29
CA ARG A 659 6.87 7.31 15.69
C ARG A 659 5.95 8.20 16.50
N TRP A 660 5.22 7.64 17.46
CA TRP A 660 4.20 8.39 18.21
C TRP A 660 4.77 9.63 18.90
N LYS A 661 5.93 9.49 19.56
CA LYS A 661 6.66 10.60 20.18
C LYS A 661 7.02 11.73 19.20
N ALA A 662 7.37 11.40 17.95
CA ALA A 662 7.65 12.39 16.93
C ALA A 662 6.37 13.14 16.52
N ILE A 663 5.26 12.41 16.34
CA ILE A 663 3.94 12.99 16.04
C ILE A 663 3.47 13.92 17.16
N GLN A 664 3.63 13.52 18.43
CA GLN A 664 3.31 14.35 19.59
C GLN A 664 4.16 15.63 19.63
N SER A 665 5.45 15.56 19.29
CA SER A 665 6.36 16.71 19.33
C SER A 665 6.00 17.83 18.35
N VAL A 666 5.27 17.52 17.29
CA VAL A 666 4.81 18.48 16.27
C VAL A 666 3.33 18.83 16.40
N ALA A 667 2.66 18.37 17.47
CA ALA A 667 1.28 18.74 17.76
C ALA A 667 1.13 20.27 17.88
N PHE A 668 -0.06 20.77 17.55
CA PHE A 668 -0.34 22.20 17.59
C PHE A 668 -1.70 22.46 18.24
N VAL A 669 -1.85 23.64 18.82
CA VAL A 669 -3.14 24.11 19.32
C VAL A 669 -3.82 24.88 18.21
N ASP A 670 -5.00 24.41 17.77
CA ASP A 670 -5.75 25.09 16.72
C ASP A 670 -6.34 26.40 17.28
N PRO A 671 -6.00 27.58 16.71
CA PRO A 671 -6.52 28.86 17.19
C PRO A 671 -8.04 29.00 17.12
N SER A 672 -8.72 28.20 16.32
CA SER A 672 -10.17 28.26 16.13
C SER A 672 -10.96 27.65 17.29
N ASP A 673 -10.37 26.70 18.02
CA ASP A 673 -11.05 25.98 19.11
C ASP A 673 -10.22 25.74 20.36
N GLY A 674 -8.93 26.09 20.35
CA GLY A 674 -8.05 25.95 21.50
C GLY A 674 -7.70 24.50 21.82
N ILE A 675 -7.99 23.54 20.94
CA ILE A 675 -7.75 22.12 21.17
C ILE A 675 -6.40 21.72 20.56
N THR A 676 -5.64 20.89 21.28
CA THR A 676 -4.42 20.27 20.76
C THR A 676 -4.77 19.23 19.71
N LYS A 677 -4.16 19.34 18.53
CA LYS A 677 -4.36 18.46 17.37
C LYS A 677 -3.03 17.94 16.85
N TRP A 678 -3.05 16.73 16.29
CA TRP A 678 -1.90 16.11 15.63
C TRP A 678 -2.03 16.21 14.10
N TRP A 679 -3.24 15.99 13.61
CA TRP A 679 -3.62 16.12 12.20
C TRP A 679 -4.30 17.45 11.97
N SER A 680 -4.05 18.08 10.83
CA SER A 680 -4.77 19.31 10.48
C SER A 680 -6.16 18.97 9.91
N ASP A 681 -7.22 19.14 10.70
CA ASP A 681 -8.61 18.98 10.24
C ASP A 681 -9.12 20.15 9.37
N SER A 682 -8.41 21.28 9.38
CA SER A 682 -8.73 22.45 8.56
C SER A 682 -8.31 22.31 7.10
N HIS A 683 -7.34 21.42 6.81
CA HIS A 683 -6.78 21.22 5.48
C HIS A 683 -7.32 19.93 4.85
N VAL A 684 -7.50 19.92 3.52
CA VAL A 684 -7.88 18.71 2.76
C VAL A 684 -6.70 17.74 2.61
N SER A 685 -5.46 18.22 2.69
CA SER A 685 -4.23 17.43 2.60
C SER A 685 -3.54 17.35 3.97
N GLU A 686 -4.17 16.66 4.92
CA GLU A 686 -3.69 16.54 6.30
C GLU A 686 -2.36 15.78 6.43
N ASP A 687 -2.14 14.82 5.54
CA ASP A 687 -0.95 14.00 5.39
C ASP A 687 0.25 14.86 4.99
N PHE A 688 0.04 15.72 4.00
CA PHE A 688 1.07 16.61 3.54
C PHE A 688 1.42 17.66 4.61
N ASP A 689 0.43 18.21 5.33
CA ASP A 689 0.66 19.15 6.45
C ASP A 689 1.55 18.55 7.56
N ILE A 690 1.25 17.33 8.02
CA ILE A 690 2.03 16.70 9.09
C ILE A 690 3.45 16.36 8.62
N SER A 691 3.60 15.89 7.38
CA SER A 691 4.92 15.60 6.81
C SER A 691 5.79 16.86 6.73
N LEU A 692 5.22 17.99 6.34
CA LEU A 692 5.91 19.28 6.32
C LEU A 692 6.33 19.71 7.72
N ARG A 693 5.45 19.60 8.73
CA ARG A 693 5.79 19.97 10.12
C ARG A 693 6.94 19.13 10.66
N ILE A 694 6.95 17.83 10.39
CA ILE A 694 8.01 16.89 10.79
C ILE A 694 9.34 17.26 10.12
N GLN A 695 9.33 17.52 8.82
CA GLN A 695 10.53 17.89 8.07
C GLN A 695 11.06 19.27 8.47
N VAL A 696 10.18 20.23 8.76
CA VAL A 696 10.55 21.56 9.30
C VAL A 696 11.18 21.43 10.70
N ALA A 697 10.74 20.44 11.49
CA ALA A 697 11.34 20.13 12.80
C ALA A 697 12.70 19.39 12.69
N GLY A 698 13.15 19.04 11.48
CA GLY A 698 14.45 18.41 11.23
C GLY A 698 14.45 16.88 11.30
N MET A 699 13.26 16.26 11.35
CA MET A 699 13.10 14.80 11.31
C MET A 699 12.91 14.33 9.87
N ASP A 700 13.29 13.08 9.57
CA ASP A 700 13.25 12.54 8.21
C ASP A 700 11.95 11.74 7.95
N CYS A 701 11.41 11.91 6.73
CA CYS A 701 10.47 10.95 6.13
C CYS A 701 11.26 10.02 5.20
N ARG A 702 10.99 8.72 5.25
CA ARG A 702 11.70 7.70 4.46
C ARG A 702 10.74 6.81 3.69
N LEU A 703 11.12 6.41 2.48
CA LEU A 703 10.38 5.45 1.65
C LEU A 703 11.00 4.06 1.76
N ALA A 704 10.22 3.07 2.21
CA ALA A 704 10.56 1.66 2.20
C ALA A 704 9.97 0.96 0.96
N THR A 705 10.82 0.37 0.13
CA THR A 705 10.40 -0.40 -1.07
C THR A 705 10.75 -1.88 -0.99
N TYR A 706 11.35 -2.33 0.11
CA TYR A 706 11.83 -3.71 0.29
C TYR A 706 10.72 -4.78 0.39
N HIS A 707 9.45 -4.37 0.50
CA HIS A 707 8.30 -5.28 0.40
C HIS A 707 7.78 -5.44 -1.04
N ASN A 708 8.41 -4.81 -2.05
CA ASN A 708 8.09 -4.97 -3.47
C ASN A 708 6.59 -4.80 -3.81
N GLY A 709 5.90 -3.87 -3.14
CA GLY A 709 4.47 -3.61 -3.36
C GLY A 709 3.53 -4.53 -2.58
N GLY A 710 4.02 -5.33 -1.62
CA GLY A 710 3.17 -6.18 -0.79
C GLY A 710 2.23 -5.42 0.16
N PHE A 711 2.45 -4.12 0.37
CA PHE A 711 1.40 -3.24 0.91
C PHE A 711 0.46 -2.90 -0.23
N GLU A 712 -0.75 -3.43 -0.27
CA GLU A 712 -1.66 -3.21 -1.41
C GLU A 712 -2.76 -2.21 -1.06
N GLU A 713 -3.12 -1.36 -2.03
CA GLU A 713 -4.16 -0.33 -1.93
C GLU A 713 -5.20 -0.50 -3.04
N GLY A 714 -6.48 -0.33 -2.71
CA GLY A 714 -7.56 -0.25 -3.69
C GLY A 714 -7.50 1.02 -4.55
N VAL A 715 -7.60 0.89 -5.87
CA VAL A 715 -7.71 2.04 -6.78
C VAL A 715 -9.16 2.47 -7.01
N SER A 716 -9.34 3.66 -7.60
CA SER A 716 -10.65 4.17 -7.98
C SER A 716 -11.35 3.25 -8.98
N LEU A 717 -12.57 2.82 -8.63
CA LEU A 717 -13.39 1.93 -9.45
C LEU A 717 -14.07 2.65 -10.62
N THR A 718 -14.27 3.97 -10.51
CA THR A 718 -14.97 4.79 -11.50
C THR A 718 -14.29 6.12 -11.78
N VAL A 719 -14.50 6.69 -12.97
CA VAL A 719 -14.02 8.04 -13.32
C VAL A 719 -14.53 9.12 -12.37
N TYR A 720 -15.71 8.92 -11.79
CA TYR A 720 -16.30 9.89 -10.87
C TYR A 720 -15.56 9.95 -9.54
N ASP A 721 -15.09 8.81 -9.06
CA ASP A 721 -14.30 8.73 -7.83
C ASP A 721 -12.91 9.31 -8.08
N GLU A 722 -12.30 8.99 -9.22
CA GLU A 722 -10.99 9.53 -9.59
C GLU A 722 -11.04 11.05 -9.80
N LEU A 723 -12.05 11.59 -10.48
CA LEU A 723 -12.20 13.05 -10.61
C LEU A 723 -12.36 13.74 -9.26
N ASN A 724 -13.10 13.14 -8.32
CA ASN A 724 -13.17 13.68 -6.96
C ASN A 724 -11.80 13.67 -6.28
N ARG A 725 -10.98 12.64 -6.51
CA ARG A 725 -9.60 12.56 -6.00
C ARG A 725 -8.73 13.70 -6.56
N TRP A 726 -8.77 13.94 -7.86
CA TRP A 726 -8.06 15.05 -8.51
C TRP A 726 -8.55 16.44 -8.09
N GLU A 727 -9.87 16.62 -7.92
CA GLU A 727 -10.43 17.87 -7.39
C GLU A 727 -9.98 18.12 -5.95
N LYS A 728 -9.95 17.08 -5.08
CA LYS A 728 -9.42 17.16 -3.72
C LYS A 728 -7.94 17.57 -3.71
N TYR A 729 -7.12 16.95 -4.54
CA TYR A 729 -5.69 17.26 -4.63
C TYR A 729 -5.42 18.69 -5.11
N ALA A 730 -6.12 19.13 -6.16
CA ALA A 730 -6.01 20.51 -6.63
C ALA A 730 -6.44 21.52 -5.55
N TYR A 731 -7.56 21.25 -4.87
CA TYR A 731 -8.04 22.09 -3.76
C TYR A 731 -7.03 22.15 -2.61
N GLY A 732 -6.55 21.00 -2.13
CA GLY A 732 -5.60 20.91 -1.01
C GLY A 732 -4.27 21.60 -1.32
N CYS A 733 -3.75 21.43 -2.54
CA CYS A 733 -2.55 22.14 -2.99
C CYS A 733 -2.75 23.68 -2.99
N ASN A 734 -3.93 24.16 -3.37
CA ASN A 734 -4.23 25.60 -3.36
C ASN A 734 -4.37 26.15 -1.94
N GLU A 735 -5.08 25.42 -1.08
CA GLU A 735 -5.27 25.76 0.34
C GLU A 735 -3.94 25.81 1.10
N LEU A 736 -3.00 24.94 0.74
CA LEU A 736 -1.68 24.93 1.33
C LEU A 736 -0.84 26.14 0.94
N VAL A 737 -0.90 26.58 -0.32
CA VAL A 737 -0.04 27.67 -0.82
C VAL A 737 -0.66 29.05 -0.58
N PHE A 738 -1.94 29.22 -0.89
CA PHE A 738 -2.58 30.54 -0.92
C PHE A 738 -3.68 30.66 0.11
N HIS A 739 -3.88 31.86 0.65
CA HIS A 739 -5.14 32.19 1.30
C HIS A 739 -6.23 32.44 0.24
N PRO A 740 -7.52 32.32 0.58
CA PRO A 740 -8.59 32.79 -0.29
C PRO A 740 -8.47 34.28 -0.61
N PHE A 741 -8.96 34.73 -1.78
CA PHE A 741 -8.78 36.10 -2.27
C PHE A 741 -9.28 37.17 -1.30
N TYR A 742 -10.37 36.91 -0.57
CA TYR A 742 -10.90 37.86 0.41
C TYR A 742 -9.95 38.09 1.60
N GLN A 743 -9.04 37.15 1.88
CA GLN A 743 -8.05 37.25 2.97
C GLN A 743 -6.76 37.96 2.56
N TRP A 744 -6.51 38.14 1.27
CA TRP A 744 -5.25 38.70 0.76
C TRP A 744 -4.93 40.09 1.32
N PRO A 745 -5.88 41.03 1.47
CA PRO A 745 -5.56 42.38 1.95
C PRO A 745 -5.00 42.43 3.38
N TYR A 746 -5.32 41.46 4.24
CA TYR A 746 -4.94 41.50 5.67
C TYR A 746 -4.08 40.32 6.14
N LYS A 747 -4.02 39.20 5.40
CA LYS A 747 -3.09 38.07 5.69
C LYS A 747 -1.99 37.92 4.64
N GLY A 748 -2.07 38.62 3.51
CA GLY A 748 -1.23 38.39 2.34
C GLY A 748 -1.69 37.16 1.52
N PRO A 749 -1.17 36.99 0.29
CA PRO A 749 -1.62 35.94 -0.63
C PRO A 749 -1.17 34.54 -0.22
N VAL A 750 0.00 34.39 0.41
CA VAL A 750 0.64 33.10 0.69
C VAL A 750 0.45 32.70 2.16
N THR A 751 0.23 31.41 2.43
CA THR A 751 0.05 30.90 3.80
C THR A 751 1.35 30.94 4.61
N ARG A 752 1.23 31.03 5.94
CA ARG A 752 2.39 30.96 6.85
C ARG A 752 3.08 29.59 6.82
N LEU A 753 2.32 28.52 6.61
CA LEU A 753 2.86 27.15 6.49
C LEU A 753 3.79 27.04 5.28
N PHE A 754 3.35 27.53 4.12
CA PHE A 754 4.15 27.50 2.90
C PHE A 754 5.41 28.37 3.00
N LEU A 755 5.31 29.54 3.65
CA LEU A 755 6.49 30.37 3.97
C LEU A 755 7.46 29.67 4.92
N ARG A 756 6.99 28.97 5.96
CA ARG A 756 7.89 28.18 6.84
C ARG A 756 8.57 27.05 6.06
N PHE A 757 7.83 26.37 5.19
CA PHE A 757 8.36 25.33 4.31
C PHE A 757 9.50 25.85 3.43
N LEU A 758 9.27 26.96 2.71
CA LEU A 758 10.26 27.51 1.79
C LEU A 758 11.56 27.95 2.51
N TRP A 759 11.48 28.38 3.78
CA TRP A 759 12.62 28.81 4.61
C TRP A 759 13.14 27.74 5.59
N SER A 760 12.62 26.51 5.49
CA SER A 760 13.03 25.37 6.34
C SER A 760 14.44 24.84 6.00
N SER A 761 14.98 23.95 6.83
CA SER A 761 16.24 23.23 6.58
C SER A 761 16.14 22.10 5.54
N MET A 762 14.98 21.90 4.92
CA MET A 762 14.78 20.86 3.91
C MET A 762 15.64 21.13 2.65
N PRO A 763 16.16 20.09 1.96
CA PRO A 763 16.93 20.26 0.73
C PRO A 763 16.24 21.15 -0.31
N VAL A 764 16.98 22.10 -0.89
CA VAL A 764 16.45 23.05 -1.89
C VAL A 764 15.93 22.32 -3.12
N SER A 765 16.58 21.23 -3.53
CA SER A 765 16.15 20.41 -4.66
C SER A 765 14.77 19.79 -4.42
N SER A 766 14.53 19.24 -3.24
CA SER A 766 13.20 18.72 -2.84
C SER A 766 12.15 19.83 -2.72
N LYS A 767 12.52 21.03 -2.27
CA LYS A 767 11.60 22.19 -2.30
C LYS A 767 11.13 22.48 -3.73
N VAL A 768 12.04 22.51 -4.69
CA VAL A 768 11.72 22.73 -6.11
C VAL A 768 10.83 21.61 -6.65
N SER A 769 11.11 20.35 -6.34
CA SER A 769 10.29 19.20 -6.75
C SER A 769 8.86 19.28 -6.21
N ILE A 770 8.70 19.62 -4.93
CA ILE A 770 7.39 19.82 -4.28
C ILE A 770 6.63 20.99 -4.91
N ILE A 771 7.29 22.12 -5.13
CA ILE A 771 6.68 23.28 -5.81
C ILE A 771 6.23 22.87 -7.21
N ALA A 772 7.07 22.17 -7.97
CA ALA A 772 6.71 21.70 -9.31
C ALA A 772 5.48 20.79 -9.30
N TYR A 773 5.40 19.85 -8.34
CA TYR A 773 4.24 18.98 -8.14
C TYR A 773 2.96 19.78 -7.87
N ILE A 774 3.00 20.72 -6.92
CA ILE A 774 1.88 21.60 -6.58
C ILE A 774 1.40 22.39 -7.81
N PHE A 775 2.34 23.00 -8.56
CA PHE A 775 2.01 23.83 -9.72
C PHE A 775 1.58 23.04 -10.96
N THR A 776 1.77 21.72 -11.01
CA THR A 776 1.18 20.86 -12.05
C THR A 776 -0.35 20.92 -12.04
N TYR A 777 -0.98 20.97 -10.86
CA TYR A 777 -2.44 21.12 -10.77
C TYR A 777 -2.92 22.45 -11.37
N TYR A 778 -2.14 23.52 -11.24
CA TYR A 778 -2.43 24.81 -11.87
C TYR A 778 -2.22 24.76 -13.38
N ALA A 779 -1.18 24.07 -13.86
CA ALA A 779 -0.94 23.87 -15.29
C ALA A 779 -2.09 23.10 -15.95
N ILE A 780 -2.57 22.03 -15.31
CA ILE A 780 -3.73 21.25 -15.77
C ILE A 780 -5.00 22.12 -15.76
N ALA A 781 -5.26 22.82 -14.65
CA ALA A 781 -6.44 23.68 -14.50
C ALA A 781 -6.47 24.85 -15.49
N ALA A 782 -5.31 25.44 -15.79
CA ALA A 782 -5.19 26.55 -16.72
C ALA A 782 -5.31 26.11 -18.19
N GLY A 783 -5.22 24.81 -18.49
CA GLY A 783 -5.22 24.26 -19.85
C GLY A 783 -6.35 24.79 -20.74
N MET A 784 -7.61 24.65 -20.33
CA MET A 784 -8.77 25.14 -21.09
C MET A 784 -8.78 26.68 -21.21
N LEU A 785 -8.46 27.40 -20.13
CA LEU A 785 -8.47 28.87 -20.14
C LEU A 785 -7.38 29.42 -21.08
N LEU A 786 -6.16 28.89 -20.98
CA LEU A 786 -5.03 29.35 -21.77
C LEU A 786 -5.17 28.98 -23.25
N THR A 787 -5.83 27.87 -23.60
CA THR A 787 -6.13 27.57 -25.01
C THR A 787 -7.20 28.48 -25.59
N VAL A 788 -8.19 28.91 -24.80
CA VAL A 788 -9.17 29.93 -25.22
C VAL A 788 -8.50 31.29 -25.41
N VAL A 789 -7.66 31.72 -24.46
CA VAL A 789 -6.88 32.97 -24.58
C VAL A 789 -5.98 32.91 -25.80
N ASN A 790 -5.26 31.79 -25.99
CA ASN A 790 -4.44 31.56 -27.18
C ASN A 790 -5.26 31.62 -28.48
N TYR A 791 -6.46 31.04 -28.51
CA TYR A 791 -7.33 31.06 -29.68
C TYR A 791 -7.69 32.49 -30.09
N VAL A 792 -8.00 33.36 -29.12
CA VAL A 792 -8.32 34.77 -29.36
C VAL A 792 -7.07 35.54 -29.79
N LEU A 793 -5.96 35.42 -29.05
CA LEU A 793 -4.74 36.17 -29.32
C LEU A 793 -4.12 35.81 -30.67
N VAL A 794 -3.90 34.51 -30.94
CA VAL A 794 -3.30 34.04 -32.19
C VAL A 794 -4.28 34.09 -33.35
N GLY A 795 -5.59 33.96 -33.09
CA GLY A 795 -6.61 34.00 -34.12
C GLY A 795 -6.88 35.41 -34.65
N LEU A 796 -6.93 36.41 -33.76
CA LEU A 796 -7.33 37.78 -34.12
C LEU A 796 -6.16 38.77 -34.18
N PHE A 797 -5.15 38.59 -33.32
CA PHE A 797 -4.12 39.61 -33.09
C PHE A 797 -2.71 39.13 -33.49
N PHE A 798 -2.58 38.08 -34.29
CA PHE A 798 -1.27 37.48 -34.61
C PHE A 798 -0.22 38.48 -35.13
N GLN A 799 -0.65 39.47 -35.92
CA GLN A 799 0.25 40.48 -36.49
C GLN A 799 0.68 41.54 -35.47
N GLU A 800 -0.09 41.71 -34.39
CA GLU A 800 0.16 42.68 -33.31
C GLU A 800 0.84 42.02 -32.10
N LEU A 801 0.94 40.69 -32.07
CA LEU A 801 1.62 39.96 -31.00
C LEU A 801 3.13 40.18 -31.08
N ASP A 802 3.69 40.58 -29.96
CA ASP A 802 5.13 40.67 -29.71
C ASP A 802 5.83 39.32 -29.96
N HIS A 803 7.06 39.30 -30.49
CA HIS A 803 7.78 38.05 -30.77
C HIS A 803 8.21 37.29 -29.50
N PHE A 804 7.99 37.88 -28.31
CA PHE A 804 7.95 37.17 -27.04
C PHE A 804 6.93 36.02 -27.08
N TYR A 805 5.80 36.20 -27.75
CA TYR A 805 4.78 35.17 -27.93
C TYR A 805 5.25 34.10 -28.91
N THR A 806 5.51 32.89 -28.42
CA THR A 806 5.98 31.78 -29.25
C THR A 806 4.80 31.00 -29.83
N PRO A 807 4.84 30.58 -31.11
CA PRO A 807 3.75 29.83 -31.72
C PRO A 807 3.40 28.54 -30.97
N SER A 808 2.15 28.44 -30.54
CA SER A 808 1.64 27.40 -29.62
C SER A 808 1.64 26.00 -30.21
N TRP A 809 1.61 25.89 -31.54
CA TRP A 809 1.67 24.60 -32.23
C TRP A 809 3.01 23.88 -32.02
N GLY A 810 4.13 24.59 -32.15
CA GLY A 810 5.45 24.01 -31.92
C GLY A 810 5.63 23.56 -30.47
N ILE A 811 5.10 24.35 -29.53
CA ILE A 811 5.08 24.00 -28.10
C ILE A 811 4.22 22.74 -27.88
N TRP A 812 3.02 22.67 -28.45
CA TRP A 812 2.14 21.52 -28.32
C TRP A 812 2.75 20.23 -28.88
N VAL A 813 3.35 20.28 -30.08
CA VAL A 813 4.06 19.13 -30.67
C VAL A 813 5.23 18.70 -29.78
N SER A 814 6.00 19.66 -29.25
CA SER A 814 7.12 19.38 -28.34
C SER A 814 6.63 18.69 -27.06
N LEU A 815 5.53 19.17 -26.47
CA LEU A 815 4.91 18.54 -25.30
C LEU A 815 4.45 17.12 -25.61
N LEU A 816 3.81 16.90 -26.77
CA LEU A 816 3.34 15.58 -27.19
C LEU A 816 4.51 14.60 -27.31
N VAL A 817 5.58 14.99 -27.99
CA VAL A 817 6.77 14.13 -28.20
C VAL A 817 7.49 13.85 -26.88
N VAL A 818 7.67 14.85 -26.02
CA VAL A 818 8.38 14.69 -24.74
C VAL A 818 7.57 13.83 -23.77
N PHE A 819 6.32 14.18 -23.49
CA PHE A 819 5.51 13.49 -22.48
C PHE A 819 5.05 12.09 -22.94
N ASN A 820 4.71 11.93 -24.21
CA ASN A 820 4.13 10.66 -24.69
C ASN A 820 5.16 9.76 -25.37
N GLY A 821 6.21 10.33 -25.96
CA GLY A 821 7.29 9.58 -26.60
C GLY A 821 8.46 9.35 -25.65
N VAL A 822 9.25 10.39 -25.39
CA VAL A 822 10.51 10.28 -24.66
C VAL A 822 10.30 9.79 -23.24
N ALA A 823 9.33 10.34 -22.50
CA ALA A 823 9.06 9.92 -21.12
C ALA A 823 8.58 8.46 -21.04
N SER A 824 7.76 8.01 -22.00
CA SER A 824 7.32 6.60 -22.09
C SER A 824 8.49 5.63 -22.29
N ILE A 825 9.43 5.97 -23.16
CA ILE A 825 10.64 5.16 -23.38
C ILE A 825 11.53 5.17 -22.14
N SER A 826 11.70 6.34 -21.52
CA SER A 826 12.51 6.53 -20.32
C SER A 826 11.95 5.77 -19.11
N PHE A 827 10.64 5.81 -18.95
CA PHE A 827 9.91 5.04 -17.95
C PHE A 827 10.11 3.53 -18.15
N SER A 828 9.95 3.06 -19.39
CA SER A 828 10.15 1.64 -19.72
C SER A 828 11.59 1.18 -19.45
N MET A 829 12.58 2.03 -19.76
CA MET A 829 13.99 1.78 -19.44
C MET A 829 14.22 1.72 -17.92
N THR A 830 13.58 2.60 -17.16
CA THR A 830 13.70 2.62 -15.69
C THR A 830 13.19 1.33 -15.08
N ARG A 831 11.99 0.86 -15.45
CA ARG A 831 11.44 -0.41 -14.95
C ARG A 831 12.31 -1.60 -15.30
N HIS A 832 12.91 -1.58 -16.49
CA HIS A 832 13.88 -2.58 -16.91
C HIS A 832 15.13 -2.59 -16.02
N ARG A 833 15.70 -1.41 -15.75
CA ARG A 833 16.89 -1.27 -14.89
C ARG A 833 16.62 -1.58 -13.41
N LEU A 834 15.40 -1.37 -12.94
CA LEU A 834 14.96 -1.75 -11.60
C LEU A 834 14.64 -3.24 -11.48
N LYS A 835 14.85 -4.04 -12.53
CA LYS A 835 14.54 -5.48 -12.60
C LYS A 835 13.05 -5.81 -12.35
N GLU A 836 12.15 -4.87 -12.59
CA GLU A 836 10.72 -5.06 -12.36
C GLU A 836 10.04 -5.78 -13.55
N ARG A 837 10.35 -5.35 -14.78
CA ARG A 837 9.79 -5.92 -16.02
C ARG A 837 10.77 -5.77 -17.18
N SER A 838 10.57 -6.53 -18.26
CA SER A 838 11.36 -6.36 -19.48
C SER A 838 10.98 -5.07 -20.22
N PHE A 839 11.94 -4.49 -20.93
CA PHE A 839 11.78 -3.22 -21.64
C PHE A 839 10.63 -3.27 -22.66
N TRP A 840 10.62 -4.28 -23.53
CA TRP A 840 9.64 -4.39 -24.62
C TRP A 840 8.21 -4.62 -24.12
N VAL A 841 8.05 -5.41 -23.05
CA VAL A 841 6.73 -5.62 -22.43
C VAL A 841 6.22 -4.29 -21.87
N THR A 842 7.08 -3.54 -21.19
CA THR A 842 6.70 -2.25 -20.60
C THR A 842 6.32 -1.23 -21.68
N ILE A 843 7.05 -1.18 -22.80
CA ILE A 843 6.70 -0.31 -23.94
C ILE A 843 5.32 -0.65 -24.51
N LEU A 844 5.02 -1.94 -24.71
CA LEU A 844 3.72 -2.36 -25.23
C LEU A 844 2.58 -1.99 -24.27
N GLU A 845 2.81 -2.13 -22.96
CA GLU A 845 1.86 -1.68 -21.93
C GLU A 845 1.67 -0.17 -21.98
N THR A 846 2.74 0.60 -22.15
CA THR A 846 2.64 2.06 -22.29
C THR A 846 1.86 2.46 -23.52
N VAL A 847 2.11 1.84 -24.67
CA VAL A 847 1.36 2.10 -25.91
C VAL A 847 -0.12 1.75 -25.74
N LYS A 848 -0.43 0.63 -25.07
CA LYS A 848 -1.81 0.21 -24.77
C LYS A 848 -2.57 1.26 -23.96
N TRP A 849 -1.93 1.85 -22.94
CA TRP A 849 -2.59 2.76 -22.00
C TRP A 849 -2.45 4.25 -22.34
N LEU A 850 -1.63 4.59 -23.34
CA LEU A 850 -1.44 5.97 -23.77
C LEU A 850 -2.74 6.69 -24.19
N PRO A 851 -3.66 6.08 -24.97
CA PRO A 851 -4.92 6.73 -25.33
C PRO A 851 -5.79 7.05 -24.10
N PHE A 852 -5.79 6.16 -23.11
CA PHE A 852 -6.51 6.35 -21.86
C PHE A 852 -5.97 7.58 -21.10
N LEU A 853 -4.64 7.69 -20.95
CA LEU A 853 -4.01 8.81 -20.25
C LEU A 853 -4.17 10.14 -21.00
N LEU A 854 -4.07 10.15 -22.33
CA LEU A 854 -4.29 11.33 -23.15
C LEU A 854 -5.71 11.87 -23.00
N LEU A 855 -6.70 10.97 -23.06
CA LEU A 855 -8.10 11.34 -22.86
C LEU A 855 -8.34 11.86 -21.44
N PHE A 856 -7.83 11.15 -20.44
CA PHE A 856 -8.00 11.51 -19.04
C PHE A 856 -7.37 12.88 -18.73
N PHE A 857 -6.06 13.05 -18.90
CA PHE A 857 -5.38 14.31 -18.60
C PHE A 857 -5.79 15.48 -19.51
N GLY A 858 -6.19 15.18 -20.75
CA GLY A 858 -6.76 16.18 -21.64
C GLY A 858 -8.14 16.67 -21.20
N GLY A 859 -8.92 15.86 -20.47
CA GLY A 859 -10.31 16.18 -20.11
C GLY A 859 -10.53 16.70 -18.68
N ILE A 860 -9.57 16.52 -17.75
CA ILE A 860 -9.77 16.92 -16.34
C ILE A 860 -9.57 18.43 -16.06
N SER A 861 -9.14 19.21 -17.05
CA SER A 861 -8.78 20.64 -16.88
C SER A 861 -9.88 21.46 -16.18
N ILE A 862 -11.13 21.33 -16.62
CA ILE A 862 -12.29 22.05 -16.05
C ILE A 862 -12.55 21.65 -14.60
N ASN A 863 -12.40 20.37 -14.26
CA ASN A 863 -12.60 19.86 -12.90
C ASN A 863 -11.57 20.44 -11.94
N CYS A 864 -10.27 20.42 -12.31
CA CYS A 864 -9.22 21.03 -11.52
C CYS A 864 -9.41 22.56 -11.38
N ALA A 865 -9.80 23.25 -12.47
CA ALA A 865 -10.08 24.69 -12.44
C ALA A 865 -11.21 25.05 -11.48
N LYS A 866 -12.32 24.30 -11.51
CA LYS A 866 -13.42 24.44 -10.55
C LYS A 866 -12.91 24.31 -9.11
N ALA A 867 -12.13 23.29 -8.80
CA ALA A 867 -11.61 23.07 -7.44
C ALA A 867 -10.75 24.24 -6.95
N LEU A 868 -9.81 24.72 -7.78
CA LEU A 868 -8.96 25.87 -7.46
C LEU A 868 -9.78 27.15 -7.22
N LEU A 869 -10.73 27.44 -8.10
CA LEU A 869 -11.58 28.64 -7.99
C LEU A 869 -12.50 28.58 -6.78
N CYS A 870 -13.06 27.41 -6.46
CA CYS A 870 -13.90 27.25 -5.27
C CYS A 870 -13.11 27.55 -3.98
N HIS A 871 -11.86 27.10 -3.87
CA HIS A 871 -11.00 27.52 -2.76
C HIS A 871 -10.76 29.04 -2.78
N ALA A 872 -10.33 29.59 -3.91
CA ALA A 872 -9.98 31.00 -4.04
C ALA A 872 -11.13 31.95 -3.66
N PHE A 873 -12.38 31.58 -4.00
CA PHE A 873 -13.60 32.31 -3.67
C PHE A 873 -14.30 31.84 -2.39
N SER A 874 -13.70 30.93 -1.61
CA SER A 874 -14.27 30.39 -0.36
C SER A 874 -15.65 29.75 -0.53
N VAL A 875 -15.86 29.12 -1.69
CA VAL A 875 -17.02 28.27 -1.93
C VAL A 875 -16.75 26.90 -1.30
N ASN A 876 -17.52 26.57 -0.27
CA ASN A 876 -17.41 25.28 0.39
C ASN A 876 -17.81 24.15 -0.55
N ILE A 877 -16.89 23.23 -0.81
CA ILE A 877 -17.17 21.95 -1.45
C ILE A 877 -17.07 20.88 -0.35
N GLU A 878 -18.15 20.12 -0.19
CA GLU A 878 -18.13 18.92 0.63
C GLU A 878 -17.79 17.72 -0.26
N TRP A 879 -16.89 16.88 0.22
CA TRP A 879 -16.48 15.69 -0.50
C TRP A 879 -17.09 14.44 0.13
N ALA A 880 -17.71 13.60 -0.70
CA ALA A 880 -18.07 12.25 -0.29
C ALA A 880 -16.81 11.37 -0.17
N SER A 881 -16.91 10.31 0.62
CA SER A 881 -15.97 9.18 0.56
C SER A 881 -16.06 8.53 -0.83
N THR A 882 -14.93 8.09 -1.37
CA THR A 882 -14.91 7.31 -2.61
C THR A 882 -15.68 6.00 -2.41
N SER A 883 -16.56 5.64 -3.34
CA SER A 883 -17.28 4.37 -3.26
C SER A 883 -16.29 3.22 -3.39
N LYS A 884 -16.24 2.35 -2.37
CA LYS A 884 -15.37 1.16 -2.36
C LYS A 884 -16.05 -0.09 -2.93
N GLU A 885 -17.31 0.03 -3.33
CA GLU A 885 -18.10 -1.03 -3.95
C GLU A 885 -18.80 -0.48 -5.21
N LEU A 886 -18.96 -1.34 -6.22
CA LEU A 886 -19.71 -1.00 -7.43
C LEU A 886 -21.20 -0.92 -7.10
N GLY A 887 -21.78 0.27 -7.28
CA GLY A 887 -23.24 0.44 -7.25
C GLY A 887 -23.93 -0.27 -8.42
N PRO A 888 -25.28 -0.33 -8.43
CA PRO A 888 -26.03 -1.02 -9.48
C PRO A 888 -25.67 -0.51 -10.88
N THR A 889 -25.15 -1.41 -11.72
CA THR A 889 -24.65 -1.11 -13.06
C THR A 889 -25.77 -1.23 -14.09
N GLY A 890 -26.18 -0.11 -14.67
CA GLY A 890 -27.06 -0.07 -15.84
C GLY A 890 -26.72 1.13 -16.71
N ILE A 891 -26.69 0.95 -18.04
CA ILE A 891 -26.29 2.00 -19.00
C ILE A 891 -27.12 3.28 -18.81
N TYR A 892 -28.42 3.16 -18.56
CA TYR A 892 -29.31 4.30 -18.31
C TYR A 892 -29.05 5.01 -16.98
N ILE A 893 -28.73 4.25 -15.92
CA ILE A 893 -28.38 4.81 -14.61
C ILE A 893 -27.05 5.56 -14.72
N GLY A 894 -26.08 4.96 -15.43
CA GLY A 894 -24.78 5.58 -15.74
C GLY A 894 -24.91 6.86 -16.55
N LEU A 895 -25.73 6.85 -17.62
CA LEU A 895 -25.95 8.01 -18.48
C LEU A 895 -26.62 9.17 -17.73
N ASN A 896 -27.64 8.91 -16.93
CA ASN A 896 -28.31 9.96 -16.15
C ASN A 896 -27.36 10.59 -15.12
N LYS A 897 -26.60 9.75 -14.40
CA LYS A 897 -25.58 10.19 -13.43
C LYS A 897 -24.49 11.02 -14.12
N MET A 898 -24.02 10.59 -15.30
CA MET A 898 -23.05 11.30 -16.12
C MET A 898 -23.56 12.69 -16.52
N MET A 899 -24.74 12.75 -17.14
CA MET A 899 -25.32 14.01 -17.63
C MET A 899 -25.54 15.01 -16.50
N HIS A 900 -26.00 14.56 -15.34
CA HIS A 900 -26.20 15.45 -14.20
C HIS A 900 -24.88 16.05 -13.68
N ARG A 901 -23.82 15.24 -13.64
CA ARG A 901 -22.52 15.62 -13.06
C ARG A 901 -21.68 16.48 -14.01
N PHE A 902 -21.73 16.21 -15.31
CA PHE A 902 -20.95 16.92 -16.33
C PHE A 902 -21.74 17.96 -17.12
N LYS A 903 -22.98 18.29 -16.73
CA LYS A 903 -23.82 19.29 -17.42
C LYS A 903 -23.10 20.62 -17.71
N TYR A 904 -22.30 21.10 -16.77
CA TYR A 904 -21.53 22.35 -16.95
C TYR A 904 -20.33 22.15 -17.87
N THR A 905 -19.64 21.02 -17.78
CA THR A 905 -18.56 20.67 -18.72
C THR A 905 -19.07 20.60 -20.15
N PHE A 906 -20.20 19.91 -20.38
CA PHE A 906 -20.85 19.86 -21.70
C PHE A 906 -21.29 21.23 -22.18
N LEU A 907 -21.93 22.03 -21.31
CA LEU A 907 -22.36 23.39 -21.66
C LEU A 907 -21.16 24.27 -22.08
N ILE A 908 -20.06 24.25 -21.32
CA ILE A 908 -18.84 24.99 -21.65
C ILE A 908 -18.27 24.52 -22.99
N CYS A 909 -18.19 23.20 -23.21
CA CYS A 909 -17.71 22.64 -24.48
C CYS A 909 -18.59 23.07 -25.66
N PHE A 910 -19.92 23.04 -25.52
CA PHE A 910 -20.85 23.49 -26.57
C PHE A 910 -20.72 24.98 -26.86
N ILE A 911 -20.57 25.82 -25.84
CA ILE A 911 -20.39 27.27 -26.01
C ILE A 911 -19.07 27.55 -26.75
N ILE A 912 -17.97 26.92 -26.32
CA ILE A 912 -16.65 27.11 -26.95
C ILE A 912 -16.67 26.59 -28.39
N ALA A 913 -17.18 25.37 -28.62
CA ALA A 913 -17.27 24.80 -29.97
C ALA A 913 -18.16 25.63 -30.90
N GLY A 914 -19.32 26.09 -30.41
CA GLY A 914 -20.20 26.99 -31.14
C GLY A 914 -19.53 28.32 -31.47
N GLY A 915 -18.78 28.88 -30.52
CA GLY A 915 -17.96 30.07 -30.73
C GLY A 915 -16.88 29.86 -31.80
N MET A 916 -16.17 28.73 -31.78
CA MET A 916 -15.18 28.41 -32.81
C MET A 916 -15.80 28.28 -34.20
N ILE A 917 -16.96 27.62 -34.31
CA ILE A 917 -17.68 27.47 -35.60
C ILE A 917 -18.16 28.84 -36.10
N TYR A 918 -18.73 29.66 -35.21
CA TYR A 918 -19.16 31.01 -35.56
C TYR A 918 -17.98 31.88 -36.04
N MET A 919 -16.85 31.86 -35.34
CA MET A 919 -15.67 32.63 -35.74
C MET A 919 -15.05 32.10 -37.04
N ALA A 920 -15.20 30.82 -37.36
CA ALA A 920 -14.69 30.27 -38.61
C ALA A 920 -15.55 30.60 -39.85
N VAL A 921 -16.89 30.69 -39.70
CA VAL A 921 -17.82 30.75 -40.86
C VAL A 921 -18.79 31.94 -40.81
N GLY A 922 -19.15 32.43 -39.63
CA GLY A 922 -20.20 33.43 -39.42
C GLY A 922 -19.73 34.82 -38.96
N ALA A 923 -18.46 34.97 -38.57
CA ALA A 923 -17.93 36.25 -38.13
C ALA A 923 -17.72 37.23 -39.30
N PRO A 924 -17.87 38.55 -39.07
CA PRO A 924 -17.59 39.57 -40.07
C PRO A 924 -16.11 39.58 -40.47
N TRP A 925 -15.84 40.12 -41.67
CA TRP A 925 -14.48 40.21 -42.21
C TRP A 925 -13.54 40.93 -41.23
N GLY A 926 -12.36 40.34 -40.98
CA GLY A 926 -11.40 40.79 -39.97
C GLY A 926 -11.52 40.09 -38.60
N TRP A 927 -12.67 39.46 -38.31
CA TRP A 927 -12.88 38.66 -37.09
C TRP A 927 -12.93 37.16 -37.37
N THR A 928 -12.70 36.75 -38.62
CA THR A 928 -12.77 35.37 -39.06
C THR A 928 -11.50 34.59 -38.68
N ILE A 929 -11.65 33.50 -37.92
CA ILE A 929 -10.58 32.56 -37.57
C ILE A 929 -10.82 31.26 -38.32
N ALA A 930 -10.38 31.20 -39.57
CA ALA A 930 -10.57 30.05 -40.46
C ALA A 930 -9.24 29.37 -40.81
N PRO A 931 -9.20 28.04 -40.97
CA PRO A 931 -8.01 27.34 -41.44
C PRO A 931 -7.71 27.71 -42.91
N GLY A 932 -6.44 27.94 -43.23
CA GLY A 932 -6.01 28.30 -44.60
C GLY A 932 -4.49 28.35 -44.75
N GLN A 933 -3.99 28.31 -45.98
CA GLN A 933 -2.55 28.23 -46.28
C GLN A 933 -1.73 29.45 -45.80
N PHE A 934 -2.39 30.61 -45.63
CA PHE A 934 -1.81 31.85 -45.13
C PHE A 934 -2.50 32.37 -43.86
N SER A 935 -3.29 31.51 -43.20
CA SER A 935 -4.04 31.87 -41.99
C SER A 935 -3.43 31.23 -40.75
N THR A 936 -3.30 32.01 -39.68
CA THR A 936 -2.89 31.51 -38.36
C THR A 936 -3.99 30.71 -37.67
N GLY A 937 -5.18 30.64 -38.28
CA GLY A 937 -6.34 29.91 -37.76
C GLY A 937 -6.02 28.47 -37.38
N THR A 938 -5.20 27.75 -38.16
CA THR A 938 -4.83 26.36 -37.81
C THR A 938 -4.06 26.28 -36.47
N TYR A 939 -3.14 27.22 -36.22
CA TYR A 939 -2.36 27.27 -34.98
C TYR A 939 -3.19 27.67 -33.76
N ALA A 940 -4.26 28.46 -33.98
CA ALA A 940 -5.22 28.85 -32.94
C ALA A 940 -6.24 27.74 -32.65
N ILE A 941 -6.80 27.12 -33.70
CA ILE A 941 -7.93 26.17 -33.61
C ILE A 941 -7.51 24.85 -32.95
N VAL A 942 -6.39 24.24 -33.36
CA VAL A 942 -6.08 22.85 -32.98
C VAL A 942 -5.92 22.65 -31.47
N PRO A 943 -5.13 23.46 -30.73
CA PRO A 943 -4.98 23.26 -29.29
C PRO A 943 -6.30 23.37 -28.53
N LEU A 944 -7.18 24.31 -28.92
CA LEU A 944 -8.49 24.49 -28.31
C LEU A 944 -9.44 23.33 -28.68
N ALA A 945 -9.45 22.90 -29.94
CA ALA A 945 -10.24 21.77 -30.40
C ALA A 945 -9.89 20.48 -29.65
N VAL A 946 -8.60 20.22 -29.41
CA VAL A 946 -8.14 19.06 -28.62
C VAL A 946 -8.66 19.14 -27.18
N GLN A 947 -8.54 20.29 -26.52
CA GLN A 947 -9.05 20.47 -25.15
C GLN A 947 -10.56 20.27 -25.05
N VAL A 948 -11.33 20.85 -25.99
CA VAL A 948 -12.79 20.67 -26.06
C VAL A 948 -13.14 19.21 -26.32
N ALA A 949 -12.47 18.56 -27.27
CA ALA A 949 -12.71 17.16 -27.62
C ALA A 949 -12.45 16.24 -26.42
N CYS A 950 -11.30 16.36 -25.75
CA CYS A 950 -10.95 15.54 -24.58
C CYS A 950 -11.92 15.79 -23.42
N SER A 951 -12.25 17.05 -23.11
CA SER A 951 -13.19 17.40 -22.03
C SER A 951 -14.61 16.89 -22.29
N PHE A 952 -15.05 16.87 -23.55
CA PHE A 952 -16.35 16.35 -23.95
C PHE A 952 -16.40 14.83 -23.96
N THR A 953 -15.32 14.17 -24.41
CA THR A 953 -15.29 12.72 -24.61
C THR A 953 -14.93 11.94 -23.34
N LEU A 954 -14.20 12.54 -22.39
CA LEU A 954 -13.82 11.89 -21.14
C LEU A 954 -15.02 11.26 -20.40
N PRO A 955 -16.14 11.96 -20.17
CA PRO A 955 -17.31 11.36 -19.52
C PRO A 955 -17.94 10.22 -20.32
N LEU A 956 -17.91 10.31 -21.65
CA LEU A 956 -18.57 9.35 -22.55
C LEU A 956 -17.80 8.03 -22.63
N PHE A 957 -16.47 8.10 -22.78
CA PHE A 957 -15.65 6.90 -22.95
C PHE A 957 -15.18 6.28 -21.64
N LEU A 958 -14.94 7.08 -20.59
CA LEU A 958 -14.44 6.59 -19.31
C LEU A 958 -15.51 6.55 -18.22
N GLY A 959 -16.66 7.19 -18.43
CA GLY A 959 -17.77 7.25 -17.45
C GLY A 959 -18.92 6.30 -17.69
N LEU A 960 -18.97 5.64 -18.86
CA LEU A 960 -19.96 4.61 -19.21
C LEU A 960 -19.39 3.18 -19.15
N THR A 961 -18.07 3.05 -19.01
CA THR A 961 -17.32 1.80 -18.80
C THR A 961 -17.14 1.52 -17.33
#